data_AF-X6M6U3-F1
#
_entry.id   AF-X6M6U3-F1
#
_cell.length_a   1.000
_cell.length_b   1.000
_cell.length_c   1.000
_cell.angle_alpha   90.00
_cell.angle_beta   90.00
_cell.angle_gamma   90.00
#
_symmetry.space_group_name_H-M   'P 1'
#
loop_
_entity.id
_entity.type
_entity.pdbx_description
1 polymer ?
#
loop_
_entity_poly.entity_id
_entity_poly.type
_entity_poly.pdbx_seq_one_letter_code
_entity_poly.pdbx_strand_id
1 'polypeptide(L)'
;KKQINDLNAENGKQLNQINSLKDENYKQAKQMDDLKEEKKEQKKQVDSLKDENNKQMGQLKNLEKENEKHISEMNVLRKEITQHLNQIDNFKDENNKQNNAFKEKIEQHLNRINKKDGKEQNEQVNRLKQEKDKQMERVKCLEKNNKKQKKQVGCLKEKNNKQMEQVKCLKEENDKQMEQVKCLQKENEKQTTENSILKRENEQQMEQINKLTDEKQKLQTQVDDTANRNEQLTSENAKQRDELYKHQDQIQQLESNVQMQKVQLDNTKAKLVPVVEYGLSGIEPIQVSKIESLHQLIFFDIIKSSQPNINLIAGKQKSNYLKAFVGIDFGTDGTAFAYGFSGGKVYIGQKWPGQLLAELKNKTNILLDKDGRFVAFGQEAADKYTSNTDRSLEFYENFTMALYGQTPNFFIFYFIINDTIIITITDKTFAEVDKKCGNEEKERDLELYLTAANGKKRRILDVLVQAFKFMQEHIMEILKDTILVEKIEDVQWVVSVPAIWSNTAKNRMKEATILAGLINGSIPDHLMIASEPGVIHFNNTGSPLQKKKNRVRKEGTADITCHQILDEIHVLQIYPPSGGPWGSTYIDEAFWKMLCEIFGNEIMQELKRKHPTKFIQLMKHFRQVKHGYYSELEEAPMVKLHELVDFMDEHDIDMDTMSKKVQAYKLENKSGVFEFDKDIGVLYLGHEGWKFLMDKIMDPLIHHVHKLLMEPQLRGCQTLLCTGEFSTLPYVIQRLRDVLVRDHKIITTITKPEYPILAVVEGATLFGMAPSIIVEYILEHTYGLKCARDWIESDGEEGKIWNKENGKYIFEDEFEIFARKNTEINVHNPPIVKCFQPLNRDAKKITIEIHCSDKKIPNNVLAPPFCASQL
;
A
#
# COMPACT_ATOMS: atom_id res chain seq x y z
N LYS A 1 -61.33 -4.85 -21.87
CA LYS A 1 -60.45 -3.66 -21.70
C LYS A 1 -59.52 -3.80 -20.50
N LYS A 2 -59.94 -3.66 -19.23
CA LYS A 2 -59.01 -3.68 -18.06
C LYS A 2 -58.00 -4.84 -18.10
N GLN A 3 -58.47 -6.08 -18.14
CA GLN A 3 -57.61 -7.29 -18.26
C GLN A 3 -56.64 -7.29 -19.44
N ILE A 4 -56.95 -6.60 -20.55
CA ILE A 4 -56.06 -6.49 -21.71
C ILE A 4 -54.92 -5.51 -21.41
N ASN A 5 -55.21 -4.40 -20.73
CA ASN A 5 -54.19 -3.49 -20.24
C ASN A 5 -53.30 -4.16 -19.18
N ASP A 6 -53.91 -4.93 -18.28
CA ASP A 6 -53.21 -5.67 -17.22
C ASP A 6 -52.25 -6.73 -17.86
N LEU A 7 -52.74 -7.53 -18.82
CA LEU A 7 -51.92 -8.49 -19.58
C LEU A 7 -50.81 -7.82 -20.40
N ASN A 8 -51.09 -6.67 -21.05
CA ASN A 8 -50.07 -5.94 -21.80
C ASN A 8 -48.97 -5.37 -20.87
N ALA A 9 -49.32 -4.97 -19.64
CA ALA A 9 -48.35 -4.56 -18.64
C ALA A 9 -47.51 -5.74 -18.12
N GLU A 10 -48.10 -6.93 -17.97
CA GLU A 10 -47.39 -8.17 -17.62
C GLU A 10 -46.40 -8.57 -18.73
N ASN A 11 -46.86 -8.61 -19.98
CA ASN A 11 -46.03 -8.91 -21.15
C ASN A 11 -44.89 -7.91 -21.33
N GLY A 12 -45.12 -6.62 -21.05
CA GLY A 12 -44.09 -5.58 -21.07
C GLY A 12 -42.97 -5.81 -20.04
N LYS A 13 -43.30 -6.26 -18.83
CA LYS A 13 -42.30 -6.66 -17.82
C LYS A 13 -41.51 -7.89 -18.27
N GLN A 14 -42.21 -8.92 -18.75
CA GLN A 14 -41.57 -10.16 -19.23
C GLN A 14 -40.62 -9.90 -20.39
N LEU A 15 -41.00 -9.04 -21.34
CA LEU A 15 -40.14 -8.65 -22.47
C LEU A 15 -38.87 -7.92 -22.01
N ASN A 16 -38.98 -7.01 -21.05
CA ASN A 16 -37.81 -6.34 -20.45
C ASN A 16 -36.89 -7.33 -19.72
N GLN A 17 -37.46 -8.29 -19.00
CA GLN A 17 -36.70 -9.33 -18.30
C GLN A 17 -36.00 -10.29 -19.28
N ILE A 18 -36.65 -10.65 -20.39
CA ILE A 18 -36.06 -11.43 -21.50
C ILE A 18 -34.89 -10.68 -22.15
N ASN A 19 -34.97 -9.36 -22.29
CA ASN A 19 -33.89 -8.56 -22.85
C ASN A 19 -32.69 -8.46 -21.89
N SER A 20 -32.92 -8.29 -20.58
CA SER A 20 -31.83 -8.36 -19.57
C SER A 20 -31.09 -9.69 -19.63
N LEU A 21 -31.83 -10.81 -19.71
CA LEU A 21 -31.25 -12.15 -19.82
C LEU A 21 -30.51 -12.41 -21.14
N LYS A 22 -30.89 -11.74 -22.24
CA LYS A 22 -30.10 -11.76 -23.49
C LYS A 22 -28.77 -11.04 -23.33
N ASP A 23 -28.78 -9.86 -22.70
CA ASP A 23 -27.56 -9.07 -22.49
C ASP A 23 -26.60 -9.75 -21.50
N GLU A 24 -27.12 -10.47 -20.51
CA GLU A 24 -26.35 -11.33 -19.61
C GLU A 24 -25.76 -12.54 -20.33
N ASN A 25 -26.55 -13.28 -21.12
CA ASN A 25 -26.05 -14.40 -21.94
C ASN A 25 -24.99 -13.95 -22.95
N TYR A 26 -25.11 -12.75 -23.54
CA TYR A 26 -24.10 -12.21 -24.45
C TYR A 26 -22.77 -11.90 -23.75
N LYS A 27 -22.82 -11.36 -22.51
CA LYS A 27 -21.64 -11.15 -21.67
C LYS A 27 -20.98 -12.48 -21.27
N GLN A 28 -21.78 -13.47 -20.86
CA GLN A 28 -21.28 -14.80 -20.49
C GLN A 28 -20.65 -15.53 -21.68
N ALA A 29 -21.26 -15.47 -22.87
CA ALA A 29 -20.70 -16.05 -24.09
C ALA A 29 -19.32 -15.45 -24.40
N LYS A 30 -19.18 -14.12 -24.32
CA LYS A 30 -17.89 -13.46 -24.51
C LYS A 30 -16.85 -13.90 -23.47
N GLN A 31 -17.19 -13.89 -22.18
CA GLN A 31 -16.29 -14.39 -21.13
C GLN A 31 -15.85 -15.84 -21.37
N MET A 32 -16.73 -16.68 -21.93
CA MET A 32 -16.39 -18.06 -22.27
C MET A 32 -15.40 -18.18 -23.43
N ASP A 33 -15.38 -17.23 -24.37
CA ASP A 33 -14.40 -17.16 -25.46
C ASP A 33 -13.07 -16.55 -24.98
N ASP A 34 -13.12 -15.51 -24.15
CA ASP A 34 -11.94 -14.93 -23.50
C ASP A 34 -11.17 -16.02 -22.68
N LEU A 35 -11.90 -16.84 -21.89
CA LEU A 35 -11.35 -17.97 -21.13
C LEU A 35 -10.78 -19.12 -21.99
N LYS A 36 -11.26 -19.31 -23.24
CA LYS A 36 -10.70 -20.32 -24.15
C LYS A 36 -9.32 -19.90 -24.66
N GLU A 37 -9.16 -18.62 -24.96
CA GLU A 37 -7.90 -18.07 -25.46
C GLU A 37 -6.88 -17.92 -24.31
N GLU A 38 -7.31 -17.55 -23.10
CA GLU A 38 -6.45 -17.59 -21.89
C GLU A 38 -5.90 -19.00 -21.64
N LYS A 39 -6.76 -20.02 -21.65
CA LYS A 39 -6.37 -21.43 -21.48
C LYS A 39 -5.39 -21.93 -22.54
N LYS A 40 -5.48 -21.40 -23.76
CA LYS A 40 -4.58 -21.68 -24.88
C LYS A 40 -3.21 -21.02 -24.67
N GLU A 41 -3.15 -19.82 -24.10
CA GLU A 41 -1.90 -19.14 -23.77
C GLU A 41 -1.20 -19.76 -22.55
N GLN A 42 -1.96 -20.05 -21.48
CA GLN A 42 -1.48 -20.82 -20.32
C GLN A 42 -0.86 -22.15 -20.77
N LYS A 43 -1.45 -22.84 -21.76
CA LYS A 43 -0.86 -24.07 -22.32
C LYS A 43 0.50 -23.81 -22.99
N LYS A 44 0.66 -22.74 -23.77
CA LYS A 44 1.97 -22.40 -24.36
C LYS A 44 3.02 -22.14 -23.29
N GLN A 45 2.66 -21.41 -22.23
CA GLN A 45 3.56 -21.17 -21.09
C GLN A 45 3.97 -22.48 -20.41
N VAL A 46 3.02 -23.38 -20.14
CA VAL A 46 3.29 -24.70 -19.56
C VAL A 46 4.20 -25.56 -20.45
N ASP A 47 4.02 -25.52 -21.77
CA ASP A 47 4.88 -26.27 -22.69
C ASP A 47 6.29 -25.63 -22.80
N SER A 48 6.40 -24.29 -22.79
CA SER A 48 7.69 -23.57 -22.71
C SER A 48 8.46 -23.87 -21.41
N LEU A 49 7.77 -23.93 -20.27
CA LEU A 49 8.36 -24.26 -18.97
C LEU A 49 8.88 -25.70 -18.90
N LYS A 50 8.26 -26.65 -19.63
CA LYS A 50 8.80 -28.01 -19.77
C LYS A 50 10.12 -28.02 -20.52
N ASP A 51 10.20 -27.30 -21.64
CA ASP A 51 11.43 -27.25 -22.44
C ASP A 51 12.58 -26.56 -21.70
N GLU A 52 12.30 -25.52 -20.91
CA GLU A 52 13.30 -24.90 -20.04
C GLU A 52 13.74 -25.82 -18.89
N ASN A 53 12.81 -26.54 -18.24
CA ASN A 53 13.14 -27.54 -17.22
C ASN A 53 13.96 -28.71 -17.80
N ASN A 54 13.61 -29.20 -18.99
CA ASN A 54 14.37 -30.22 -19.73
C ASN A 54 15.83 -29.75 -20.00
N LYS A 55 16.01 -28.47 -20.35
CA LYS A 55 17.32 -27.84 -20.56
C LYS A 55 18.12 -27.72 -19.25
N GLN A 56 17.49 -27.32 -18.15
CA GLN A 56 18.10 -27.27 -16.82
C GLN A 56 18.52 -28.66 -16.32
N MET A 57 17.67 -29.68 -16.50
CA MET A 57 17.99 -31.09 -16.22
C MET A 57 19.17 -31.62 -17.06
N GLY A 58 19.36 -31.09 -18.27
CA GLY A 58 20.55 -31.34 -19.09
C GLY A 58 21.83 -30.70 -18.53
N GLN A 59 21.73 -29.50 -17.96
CA GLN A 59 22.85 -28.80 -17.30
C GLN A 59 23.24 -29.47 -15.99
N LEU A 60 22.26 -29.87 -15.15
CA LEU A 60 22.49 -30.63 -13.92
C LEU A 60 23.29 -31.91 -14.19
N LYS A 61 22.91 -32.71 -15.20
CA LYS A 61 23.61 -33.94 -15.59
C LYS A 61 25.03 -33.74 -16.11
N ASN A 62 25.43 -32.52 -16.46
CA ASN A 62 26.82 -32.18 -16.80
C ASN A 62 27.60 -31.77 -15.55
N LEU A 63 26.98 -30.96 -14.66
CA LEU A 63 27.56 -30.60 -13.36
C LEU A 63 27.77 -31.82 -12.45
N GLU A 64 26.86 -32.80 -12.47
CA GLU A 64 27.03 -34.08 -11.76
C GLU A 64 28.31 -34.79 -12.19
N LYS A 65 28.56 -34.93 -13.50
CA LYS A 65 29.76 -35.58 -14.06
C LYS A 65 31.05 -34.79 -13.77
N GLU A 66 30.98 -33.47 -13.78
CA GLU A 66 32.11 -32.60 -13.43
C GLU A 66 32.45 -32.72 -11.94
N ASN A 67 31.44 -32.86 -11.08
CA ASN A 67 31.60 -33.11 -9.65
C ASN A 67 32.13 -34.54 -9.38
N GLU A 68 31.65 -35.58 -10.08
CA GLU A 68 32.24 -36.93 -10.05
C GLU A 68 33.73 -36.92 -10.43
N LYS A 69 34.10 -36.17 -11.47
CA LYS A 69 35.48 -35.97 -11.89
C LYS A 69 36.31 -35.32 -10.79
N HIS A 70 35.84 -34.22 -10.18
CA HIS A 70 36.53 -33.57 -9.07
C HIS A 70 36.64 -34.46 -7.82
N ILE A 71 35.63 -35.27 -7.51
CA ILE A 71 35.70 -36.29 -6.46
C ILE A 71 36.80 -37.33 -6.77
N SER A 72 36.97 -37.72 -8.03
CA SER A 72 38.07 -38.62 -8.43
C SER A 72 39.46 -37.96 -8.25
N GLU A 73 39.60 -36.69 -8.63
CA GLU A 73 40.83 -35.89 -8.50
C GLU A 73 41.20 -35.70 -7.02
N MET A 74 40.22 -35.36 -6.17
CA MET A 74 40.40 -35.27 -4.71
C MET A 74 40.84 -36.60 -4.09
N ASN A 75 40.33 -37.74 -4.57
CA ASN A 75 40.71 -39.06 -4.08
C ASN A 75 42.14 -39.46 -4.49
N VAL A 76 42.67 -38.94 -5.61
CA VAL A 76 44.10 -39.08 -5.97
C VAL A 76 44.96 -38.26 -5.02
N LEU A 77 44.68 -36.95 -4.87
CA LEU A 77 45.40 -36.06 -3.95
C LEU A 77 45.40 -36.59 -2.50
N ARG A 78 44.30 -37.20 -2.05
CA ARG A 78 44.21 -37.80 -0.71
C ARG A 78 45.15 -38.99 -0.53
N LYS A 79 45.41 -39.78 -1.58
CA LYS A 79 46.41 -40.88 -1.56
C LYS A 79 47.83 -40.32 -1.53
N GLU A 80 48.13 -39.29 -2.32
CA GLU A 80 49.44 -38.63 -2.35
C GLU A 80 49.80 -38.00 -1.00
N ILE A 81 48.85 -37.28 -0.38
CA ILE A 81 48.99 -36.73 0.98
C ILE A 81 49.27 -37.86 1.99
N THR A 82 48.60 -39.00 1.87
CA THR A 82 48.81 -40.16 2.75
C THR A 82 50.20 -40.78 2.55
N GLN A 83 50.69 -40.88 1.31
CA GLN A 83 52.07 -41.32 1.03
C GLN A 83 53.11 -40.34 1.60
N HIS A 84 52.91 -39.03 1.47
CA HIS A 84 53.81 -38.04 2.04
C HIS A 84 53.82 -38.04 3.58
N LEU A 85 52.68 -38.28 4.24
CA LEU A 85 52.64 -38.47 5.69
C LEU A 85 53.47 -39.70 6.12
N ASN A 86 53.30 -40.83 5.45
CA ASN A 86 54.09 -42.04 5.72
C ASN A 86 55.60 -41.82 5.47
N GLN A 87 55.97 -41.04 4.44
CA GLN A 87 57.37 -40.63 4.20
C GLN A 87 57.91 -39.75 5.33
N ILE A 88 57.12 -38.79 5.82
CA ILE A 88 57.49 -37.91 6.93
C ILE A 88 57.72 -38.71 8.22
N ASP A 89 56.87 -39.70 8.52
CA ASP A 89 57.03 -40.52 9.73
C ASP A 89 58.23 -41.50 9.61
N ASN A 90 58.48 -42.07 8.43
CA ASN A 90 59.73 -42.81 8.17
C ASN A 90 60.97 -41.91 8.39
N PHE A 91 60.96 -40.66 7.90
CA PHE A 91 62.05 -39.71 8.13
C PHE A 91 62.20 -39.30 9.60
N LYS A 92 61.13 -39.27 10.40
CA LYS A 92 61.25 -39.09 11.86
C LYS A 92 61.97 -40.27 12.50
N ASP A 93 61.61 -41.50 12.15
CA ASP A 93 62.21 -42.70 12.72
C ASP A 93 63.67 -42.89 12.32
N GLU A 94 64.03 -42.53 11.08
CA GLU A 94 65.45 -42.46 10.68
C GLU A 94 66.21 -41.39 11.47
N ASN A 95 65.66 -40.18 11.62
CA ASN A 95 66.28 -39.13 12.45
C ASN A 95 66.40 -39.55 13.93
N ASN A 96 65.41 -40.25 14.48
CA ASN A 96 65.44 -40.76 15.85
C ASN A 96 66.54 -41.83 16.02
N LYS A 97 66.66 -42.77 15.07
CA LYS A 97 67.74 -43.76 15.03
C LYS A 97 69.12 -43.10 14.90
N GLN A 98 69.27 -42.12 14.00
CA GLN A 98 70.53 -41.38 13.83
C GLN A 98 70.89 -40.58 15.09
N ASN A 99 69.94 -39.88 15.71
CA ASN A 99 70.15 -39.14 16.95
C ASN A 99 70.55 -40.04 18.13
N ASN A 100 69.96 -41.22 18.26
CA ASN A 100 70.34 -42.18 19.30
C ASN A 100 71.73 -42.78 19.05
N ALA A 101 72.03 -43.21 17.81
CA ALA A 101 73.38 -43.65 17.43
C ALA A 101 74.44 -42.55 17.57
N PHE A 102 74.04 -41.27 17.47
CA PHE A 102 74.93 -40.12 17.72
C PHE A 102 75.17 -39.90 19.21
N LYS A 103 74.15 -40.05 20.08
CA LYS A 103 74.30 -40.07 21.54
C LYS A 103 75.25 -41.18 21.99
N GLU A 104 75.04 -42.41 21.52
CA GLU A 104 75.92 -43.55 21.82
C GLU A 104 77.37 -43.28 21.39
N LYS A 105 77.59 -42.68 20.22
CA LYS A 105 78.94 -42.27 19.77
C LYS A 105 79.55 -41.18 20.65
N ILE A 106 78.77 -40.20 21.10
CA ILE A 106 79.24 -39.18 22.06
C ILE A 106 79.63 -39.86 23.39
N GLU A 107 78.82 -40.77 23.89
CA GLU A 107 79.05 -41.48 25.16
C GLU A 107 80.27 -42.42 25.09
N GLN A 108 80.46 -43.12 23.97
CA GLN A 108 81.68 -43.88 23.67
C GLN A 108 82.92 -42.99 23.55
N HIS A 109 82.79 -41.78 23.00
CA HIS A 109 83.91 -40.82 22.94
C HIS A 109 84.23 -40.21 24.31
N LEU A 110 83.23 -39.85 25.12
CA LEU A 110 83.43 -39.39 26.51
C LEU A 110 84.16 -40.44 27.34
N ASN A 111 83.77 -41.72 27.23
CA ASN A 111 84.47 -42.82 27.90
C ASN A 111 85.91 -43.05 27.41
N ARG A 112 86.24 -42.65 26.17
CA ARG A 112 87.62 -42.67 25.64
C ARG A 112 88.46 -41.47 26.08
N ILE A 113 87.84 -40.30 26.30
CA ILE A 113 88.54 -39.07 26.74
C ILE A 113 89.20 -39.26 28.11
N ASN A 114 88.72 -40.19 28.95
CA ASN A 114 89.40 -40.58 30.20
C ASN A 114 90.77 -41.26 30.02
N LYS A 115 91.29 -41.49 28.80
CA LYS A 115 92.65 -42.00 28.56
C LYS A 115 93.34 -41.38 27.32
N LYS A 116 94.45 -40.66 27.58
CA LYS A 116 95.50 -40.12 26.67
C LYS A 116 95.36 -38.66 26.17
N ASP A 117 96.48 -38.14 25.70
CA ASP A 117 96.93 -36.74 25.81
C ASP A 117 96.20 -35.67 24.97
N GLY A 118 96.18 -34.46 25.53
CA GLY A 118 95.39 -33.33 25.05
C GLY A 118 96.12 -32.32 24.14
N LYS A 119 96.73 -32.77 23.03
CA LYS A 119 97.23 -31.82 21.99
C LYS A 119 96.46 -31.89 20.66
N GLU A 120 96.18 -33.07 20.12
CA GLU A 120 95.31 -33.19 18.92
C GLU A 120 93.83 -32.88 19.23
N GLN A 121 93.39 -33.15 20.46
CA GLN A 121 92.00 -33.00 20.90
C GLN A 121 91.46 -31.58 20.67
N ASN A 122 92.27 -30.53 20.89
CA ASN A 122 91.77 -29.16 20.91
C ASN A 122 91.35 -28.66 19.52
N GLU A 123 92.08 -29.04 18.45
CA GLU A 123 91.62 -28.76 17.09
C GLU A 123 90.38 -29.57 16.71
N GLN A 124 90.33 -30.84 17.08
CA GLN A 124 89.21 -31.72 16.73
C GLN A 124 87.92 -31.27 17.42
N VAL A 125 88.00 -30.83 18.67
CA VAL A 125 86.89 -30.19 19.40
C VAL A 125 86.44 -28.89 18.73
N ASN A 126 87.36 -28.04 18.25
CA ASN A 126 86.99 -26.80 17.58
C ASN A 126 86.34 -27.04 16.19
N ARG A 127 86.83 -28.03 15.42
CA ARG A 127 86.17 -28.47 14.17
C ARG A 127 84.76 -29.02 14.45
N LEU A 128 84.59 -29.83 15.49
CA LEU A 128 83.29 -30.38 15.89
C LEU A 128 82.32 -29.32 16.43
N LYS A 129 82.80 -28.26 17.10
CA LYS A 129 81.97 -27.10 17.48
C LYS A 129 81.43 -26.37 16.26
N GLN A 130 82.28 -26.00 15.30
CA GLN A 130 81.83 -25.30 14.09
C GLN A 130 80.81 -26.10 13.28
N GLU A 131 80.96 -27.43 13.21
CA GLU A 131 79.99 -28.28 12.52
C GLU A 131 78.67 -28.40 13.32
N LYS A 132 78.72 -28.58 14.65
CA LYS A 132 77.54 -28.52 15.52
C LYS A 132 76.75 -27.23 15.31
N ASP A 133 77.42 -26.09 15.29
CA ASP A 133 76.76 -24.78 15.21
C ASP A 133 76.11 -24.57 13.82
N LYS A 134 76.75 -25.02 12.74
CA LYS A 134 76.14 -25.07 11.40
C LYS A 134 74.88 -25.95 11.34
N GLN A 135 74.92 -27.14 11.94
CA GLN A 135 73.75 -28.03 11.95
C GLN A 135 72.63 -27.48 12.85
N MET A 136 72.95 -26.80 13.95
CA MET A 136 71.96 -26.12 14.80
C MET A 136 71.24 -24.99 14.04
N GLU A 137 71.94 -24.22 13.19
CA GLU A 137 71.30 -23.19 12.37
C GLU A 137 70.40 -23.78 11.27
N ARG A 138 70.77 -24.95 10.71
CA ARG A 138 69.89 -25.72 9.82
C ARG A 138 68.61 -26.19 10.52
N VAL A 139 68.71 -26.69 11.75
CA VAL A 139 67.54 -27.14 12.53
C VAL A 139 66.56 -25.98 12.76
N LYS A 140 67.03 -24.81 13.22
CA LYS A 140 66.18 -23.60 13.39
C LYS A 140 65.44 -23.22 12.10
N CYS A 141 66.10 -23.36 10.94
CA CYS A 141 65.51 -23.05 9.64
C CYS A 141 64.39 -24.04 9.27
N LEU A 142 64.61 -25.34 9.52
CA LEU A 142 63.61 -26.39 9.32
C LEU A 142 62.41 -26.24 10.27
N GLU A 143 62.64 -25.90 11.54
CA GLU A 143 61.58 -25.59 12.51
C GLU A 143 60.71 -24.41 12.07
N LYS A 144 61.33 -23.34 11.55
CA LYS A 144 60.63 -22.17 11.00
C LYS A 144 59.75 -22.53 9.80
N ASN A 145 60.23 -23.41 8.92
CA ASN A 145 59.45 -23.91 7.77
C ASN A 145 58.30 -24.83 8.21
N ASN A 146 58.54 -25.77 9.14
CA ASN A 146 57.50 -26.61 9.72
C ASN A 146 56.39 -25.78 10.40
N LYS A 147 56.77 -24.69 11.11
CA LYS A 147 55.81 -23.75 11.73
C LYS A 147 54.98 -23.00 10.67
N LYS A 148 55.53 -22.70 9.49
CA LYS A 148 54.80 -22.10 8.36
C LYS A 148 53.83 -23.09 7.71
N GLN A 149 54.28 -24.31 7.43
CA GLN A 149 53.43 -25.37 6.87
C GLN A 149 52.27 -25.73 7.80
N LYS A 150 52.53 -25.85 9.12
CA LYS A 150 51.48 -26.14 10.12
C LYS A 150 50.38 -25.07 10.16
N LYS A 151 50.71 -23.79 9.90
CA LYS A 151 49.69 -22.72 9.73
C LYS A 151 48.86 -22.93 8.46
N GLN A 152 49.50 -23.21 7.31
CA GLN A 152 48.79 -23.42 6.05
C GLN A 152 47.81 -24.62 6.11
N VAL A 153 48.20 -25.71 6.78
CA VAL A 153 47.32 -26.86 7.04
C VAL A 153 46.13 -26.50 7.95
N GLY A 154 46.29 -25.56 8.88
CA GLY A 154 45.20 -25.01 9.69
C GLY A 154 44.15 -24.31 8.84
N CYS A 155 44.56 -23.30 8.06
CA CYS A 155 43.66 -22.53 7.19
C CYS A 155 42.94 -23.42 6.15
N LEU A 156 43.60 -24.47 5.64
CA LEU A 156 42.98 -25.46 4.75
C LEU A 156 41.90 -26.30 5.45
N LYS A 157 42.11 -26.68 6.72
CA LYS A 157 41.08 -27.37 7.52
C LYS A 157 39.88 -26.47 7.79
N GLU A 158 40.10 -25.22 8.17
CA GLU A 158 39.03 -24.24 8.40
C GLU A 158 38.18 -24.01 7.14
N LYS A 159 38.84 -23.84 5.98
CA LYS A 159 38.14 -23.70 4.69
C LYS A 159 37.31 -24.95 4.35
N ASN A 160 37.89 -26.14 4.54
CA ASN A 160 37.20 -27.41 4.29
C ASN A 160 36.01 -27.62 5.23
N ASN A 161 36.10 -27.23 6.50
CA ASN A 161 34.98 -27.27 7.45
C ASN A 161 33.86 -26.30 7.04
N LYS A 162 34.18 -25.07 6.64
CA LYS A 162 33.19 -24.09 6.14
C LYS A 162 32.46 -24.61 4.89
N GLN A 163 33.18 -25.25 3.97
CA GLN A 163 32.57 -25.89 2.78
C GLN A 163 31.68 -27.10 3.14
N MET A 164 32.06 -27.88 4.16
CA MET A 164 31.26 -29.03 4.62
C MET A 164 29.92 -28.60 5.21
N GLU A 165 29.90 -27.52 6.01
CA GLU A 165 28.65 -26.99 6.57
C GLU A 165 27.77 -26.35 5.49
N GLN A 166 28.35 -25.68 4.49
CA GLN A 166 27.60 -25.19 3.31
C GLN A 166 26.90 -26.33 2.55
N VAL A 167 27.59 -27.46 2.32
CA VAL A 167 27.00 -28.65 1.67
C VAL A 167 25.87 -29.24 2.50
N LYS A 168 25.98 -29.23 3.83
CA LYS A 168 24.91 -29.67 4.75
C LYS A 168 23.68 -28.76 4.65
N CYS A 169 23.85 -27.44 4.73
CA CYS A 169 22.75 -26.47 4.59
C CYS A 169 22.01 -26.63 3.25
N LEU A 170 22.74 -26.72 2.13
CA LEU A 170 22.16 -26.92 0.80
C LEU A 170 21.37 -28.24 0.69
N LYS A 171 21.78 -29.29 1.42
CA LYS A 171 21.05 -30.55 1.46
C LYS A 171 19.74 -30.42 2.25
N GLU A 172 19.78 -29.81 3.44
CA GLU A 172 18.58 -29.54 4.24
C GLU A 172 17.59 -28.60 3.53
N GLU A 173 18.07 -27.74 2.62
CA GLU A 173 17.24 -26.88 1.79
C GLU A 173 16.61 -27.65 0.62
N ASN A 174 17.36 -28.50 -0.09
CA ASN A 174 16.82 -29.40 -1.11
C ASN A 174 15.74 -30.34 -0.55
N ASP A 175 15.95 -30.91 0.65
CA ASP A 175 14.96 -31.79 1.28
C ASP A 175 13.65 -31.05 1.59
N LYS A 176 13.71 -29.76 1.99
CA LYS A 176 12.53 -28.90 2.18
C LYS A 176 11.81 -28.58 0.87
N GLN A 177 12.56 -28.21 -0.18
CA GLN A 177 12.00 -27.95 -1.52
C GLN A 177 11.30 -29.20 -2.08
N MET A 178 11.88 -30.39 -1.89
CA MET A 178 11.29 -31.65 -2.33
C MET A 178 9.95 -31.94 -1.65
N GLU A 179 9.78 -31.59 -0.37
CA GLU A 179 8.50 -31.76 0.34
C GLU A 179 7.45 -30.72 -0.11
N GLN A 180 7.85 -29.47 -0.36
CA GLN A 180 6.97 -28.45 -0.95
C GLN A 180 6.42 -28.88 -2.31
N VAL A 181 7.25 -29.48 -3.17
CA VAL A 181 6.80 -30.03 -4.47
C VAL A 181 5.76 -31.14 -4.30
N LYS A 182 5.90 -32.02 -3.31
CA LYS A 182 4.90 -33.07 -3.01
C LYS A 182 3.57 -32.50 -2.52
N CYS A 183 3.60 -31.39 -1.77
CA CYS A 183 2.38 -30.67 -1.37
C CYS A 183 1.65 -30.08 -2.59
N LEU A 184 2.38 -29.34 -3.44
CA LEU A 184 1.82 -28.72 -4.64
C LEU A 184 1.27 -29.76 -5.64
N GLN A 185 1.90 -30.94 -5.75
CA GLN A 185 1.38 -32.04 -6.57
C GLN A 185 0.00 -32.51 -6.10
N LYS A 186 -0.19 -32.77 -4.80
CA LYS A 186 -1.48 -33.19 -4.21
C LYS A 186 -2.57 -32.13 -4.37
N GLU A 187 -2.20 -30.85 -4.25
CA GLU A 187 -3.13 -29.74 -4.43
C GLU A 187 -3.58 -29.61 -5.89
N ASN A 188 -2.68 -29.79 -6.85
CA ASN A 188 -3.01 -29.83 -8.27
C ASN A 188 -3.89 -31.05 -8.65
N GLU A 189 -3.69 -32.21 -8.03
CA GLU A 189 -4.56 -33.39 -8.19
C GLU A 189 -6.00 -33.12 -7.68
N LYS A 190 -6.13 -32.46 -6.51
CA LYS A 190 -7.42 -31.99 -5.97
C LYS A 190 -8.08 -30.98 -6.91
N GLN A 191 -7.34 -29.97 -7.37
CA GLN A 191 -7.84 -28.95 -8.30
C GLN A 191 -8.28 -29.55 -9.64
N THR A 192 -7.58 -30.57 -10.13
CA THR A 192 -7.95 -31.33 -11.35
C THR A 192 -9.26 -32.08 -11.15
N THR A 193 -9.48 -32.65 -9.96
CA THR A 193 -10.72 -33.36 -9.62
C THR A 193 -11.90 -32.39 -9.53
N GLU A 194 -11.76 -31.25 -8.84
CA GLU A 194 -12.79 -30.22 -8.75
C GLU A 194 -13.20 -29.66 -10.12
N ASN A 195 -12.22 -29.38 -10.99
CA ASN A 195 -12.50 -28.97 -12.38
C ASN A 195 -13.25 -30.03 -13.20
N SER A 196 -13.05 -31.32 -12.91
CA SER A 196 -13.79 -32.40 -13.58
C SER A 196 -15.26 -32.49 -13.16
N ILE A 197 -15.57 -32.09 -11.92
CA ILE A 197 -16.94 -32.03 -11.39
C ILE A 197 -17.67 -30.84 -12.01
N LEU A 198 -17.09 -29.63 -11.93
CA LEU A 198 -17.66 -28.40 -12.50
C LEU A 198 -17.94 -28.53 -14.01
N LYS A 199 -17.07 -29.20 -14.76
CA LYS A 199 -17.30 -29.49 -16.19
C LYS A 199 -18.56 -30.33 -16.41
N ARG A 200 -18.81 -31.32 -15.55
CA ARG A 200 -19.97 -32.22 -15.64
C ARG A 200 -21.29 -31.50 -15.28
N GLU A 201 -21.24 -30.61 -14.30
CA GLU A 201 -22.37 -29.76 -13.91
C GLU A 201 -22.73 -28.77 -15.03
N ASN A 202 -21.74 -28.14 -15.67
CA ASN A 202 -21.95 -27.27 -16.82
C ASN A 202 -22.55 -28.02 -18.03
N GLU A 203 -22.12 -29.27 -18.28
CA GLU A 203 -22.71 -30.13 -19.33
C GLU A 203 -24.20 -30.42 -19.05
N GLN A 204 -24.59 -30.67 -17.80
CA GLN A 204 -25.98 -30.87 -17.40
C GLN A 204 -26.82 -29.59 -17.53
N GLN A 205 -26.28 -28.43 -17.13
CA GLN A 205 -26.97 -27.14 -17.28
C GLN A 205 -27.22 -26.80 -18.75
N MET A 206 -26.25 -27.04 -19.64
CA MET A 206 -26.43 -26.86 -21.09
C MET A 206 -27.53 -27.75 -21.67
N GLU A 207 -27.65 -29.01 -21.22
CA GLU A 207 -28.74 -29.89 -21.65
C GLU A 207 -30.12 -29.37 -21.21
N GLN A 208 -30.20 -28.73 -20.04
CA GLN A 208 -31.43 -28.11 -19.53
C GLN A 208 -31.79 -26.81 -20.28
N ILE A 209 -30.80 -25.98 -20.60
CA ILE A 209 -30.99 -24.75 -21.41
C ILE A 209 -31.50 -25.08 -22.81
N ASN A 210 -30.99 -26.14 -23.44
CA ASN A 210 -31.47 -26.59 -24.76
C ASN A 210 -32.96 -26.97 -24.72
N LYS A 211 -33.39 -27.75 -23.71
CA LYS A 211 -34.80 -28.15 -23.55
C LYS A 211 -35.73 -26.95 -23.37
N LEU A 212 -35.34 -25.98 -22.54
CA LEU A 212 -36.09 -24.73 -22.36
C LEU A 212 -36.12 -23.86 -23.64
N THR A 213 -35.09 -23.96 -24.48
CA THR A 213 -35.04 -23.27 -25.79
C THR A 213 -36.02 -23.90 -26.78
N ASP A 214 -36.11 -25.23 -26.84
CA ASP A 214 -37.11 -25.94 -27.65
C ASP A 214 -38.55 -25.67 -27.21
N GLU A 215 -38.81 -25.54 -25.92
CA GLU A 215 -40.13 -25.14 -25.39
C GLU A 215 -40.47 -23.69 -25.75
N LYS A 216 -39.52 -22.77 -25.62
CA LYS A 216 -39.67 -21.37 -26.04
C LYS A 216 -39.94 -21.26 -27.55
N GLN A 217 -39.27 -22.06 -28.38
CA GLN A 217 -39.50 -22.09 -29.83
C GLN A 217 -40.97 -22.45 -30.16
N LYS A 218 -41.52 -23.48 -29.49
CA LYS A 218 -42.93 -23.91 -29.64
C LYS A 218 -43.93 -22.85 -29.18
N LEU A 219 -43.64 -22.19 -28.05
CA LEU A 219 -44.48 -21.11 -27.52
C LEU A 219 -44.49 -19.89 -28.45
N GLN A 220 -43.37 -19.55 -29.08
CA GLN A 220 -43.30 -18.45 -30.05
C GLN A 220 -44.23 -18.72 -31.25
N THR A 221 -44.21 -19.93 -31.83
CA THR A 221 -45.12 -20.29 -32.93
C THR A 221 -46.59 -20.13 -32.54
N GLN A 222 -46.98 -20.52 -31.33
CA GLN A 222 -48.36 -20.34 -30.83
C GLN A 222 -48.75 -18.86 -30.67
N VAL A 223 -47.80 -17.99 -30.29
CA VAL A 223 -48.00 -16.54 -30.24
C VAL A 223 -48.17 -15.96 -31.64
N ASP A 224 -47.35 -16.39 -32.61
CA ASP A 224 -47.39 -15.92 -33.99
C ASP A 224 -48.71 -16.32 -34.68
N ASP A 225 -49.16 -17.58 -34.51
CA ASP A 225 -50.48 -18.06 -34.96
C ASP A 225 -51.63 -17.24 -34.36
N THR A 226 -51.52 -16.90 -33.07
CA THR A 226 -52.51 -16.09 -32.35
C THR A 226 -52.52 -14.63 -32.85
N ALA A 227 -51.36 -14.07 -33.20
CA ALA A 227 -51.26 -12.74 -33.79
C ALA A 227 -51.94 -12.68 -35.16
N ASN A 228 -51.63 -13.63 -36.05
CA ASN A 228 -52.27 -13.78 -37.36
C ASN A 228 -53.81 -13.88 -37.24
N ARG A 229 -54.30 -14.64 -36.25
CA ARG A 229 -55.73 -14.79 -35.98
C ARG A 229 -56.39 -13.48 -35.53
N ASN A 230 -55.70 -12.67 -34.72
CA ASN A 230 -56.19 -11.36 -34.28
C ASN A 230 -56.21 -10.32 -35.40
N GLU A 231 -55.24 -10.34 -36.33
CA GLU A 231 -55.24 -9.47 -37.50
C GLU A 231 -56.43 -9.79 -38.44
N GLN A 232 -56.69 -11.07 -38.68
CA GLN A 232 -57.84 -11.54 -39.46
C GLN A 232 -59.17 -11.05 -38.85
N LEU A 233 -59.36 -11.24 -37.53
CA LEU A 233 -60.54 -10.74 -36.80
C LEU A 233 -60.63 -9.20 -36.84
N THR A 234 -59.50 -8.48 -36.84
CA THR A 234 -59.48 -7.02 -36.95
C THR A 234 -59.98 -6.54 -38.31
N SER A 235 -59.62 -7.25 -39.39
CA SER A 235 -60.15 -6.99 -40.75
C SER A 235 -61.67 -7.24 -40.84
N GLU A 236 -62.18 -8.29 -40.21
CA GLU A 236 -63.62 -8.58 -40.17
C GLU A 236 -64.40 -7.51 -39.38
N ASN A 237 -63.88 -7.10 -38.22
CA ASN A 237 -64.47 -6.01 -37.42
C ASN A 237 -64.46 -4.66 -38.15
N ALA A 238 -63.50 -4.41 -39.04
CA ALA A 238 -63.50 -3.20 -39.88
C ALA A 238 -64.65 -3.22 -40.89
N LYS A 239 -64.84 -4.33 -41.62
CA LYS A 239 -65.94 -4.49 -42.60
C LYS A 239 -67.31 -4.31 -41.95
N GLN A 240 -67.51 -4.90 -40.76
CA GLN A 240 -68.76 -4.76 -40.01
C GLN A 240 -69.04 -3.31 -39.57
N ARG A 241 -68.01 -2.49 -39.29
CA ARG A 241 -68.19 -1.05 -39.03
C ARG A 241 -68.61 -0.28 -40.27
N ASP A 242 -68.03 -0.59 -41.43
CA ASP A 242 -68.38 0.08 -42.69
C ASP A 242 -69.81 -0.24 -43.13
N GLU A 243 -70.33 -1.44 -42.81
CA GLU A 243 -71.75 -1.79 -42.96
C GLU A 243 -72.64 -1.04 -41.94
N LEU A 244 -72.21 -0.97 -40.67
CA LEU A 244 -72.95 -0.26 -39.63
C LEU A 244 -73.07 1.25 -39.89
N TYR A 245 -72.02 1.89 -40.43
CA TYR A 245 -72.09 3.29 -40.89
C TYR A 245 -73.06 3.49 -42.05
N LYS A 246 -73.10 2.58 -43.04
CA LYS A 246 -74.10 2.66 -44.13
C LYS A 246 -75.54 2.56 -43.62
N HIS A 247 -75.79 1.72 -42.62
CA HIS A 247 -77.11 1.66 -41.97
C HIS A 247 -77.41 2.91 -41.14
N GLN A 248 -76.41 3.55 -40.53
CA GLN A 248 -76.59 4.80 -39.80
C GLN A 248 -76.93 5.98 -40.74
N ASP A 249 -76.32 6.07 -41.92
CA ASP A 249 -76.69 7.00 -42.99
C ASP A 249 -78.14 6.78 -43.47
N GLN A 250 -78.54 5.51 -43.68
CA GLN A 250 -79.92 5.15 -44.04
C GLN A 250 -80.93 5.59 -42.98
N ILE A 251 -80.58 5.45 -41.69
CA ILE A 251 -81.41 5.91 -40.58
C ILE A 251 -81.56 7.44 -40.61
N GLN A 252 -80.48 8.21 -40.79
CA GLN A 252 -80.58 9.68 -40.88
C GLN A 252 -81.42 10.17 -42.07
N GLN A 253 -81.38 9.47 -43.21
CA GLN A 253 -82.26 9.76 -44.33
C GLN A 253 -83.73 9.46 -44.01
N LEU A 254 -84.01 8.36 -43.33
CA LEU A 254 -85.37 8.01 -42.87
C LEU A 254 -85.89 8.99 -41.81
N GLU A 255 -85.08 9.39 -40.84
CA GLU A 255 -85.41 10.42 -39.84
C GLU A 255 -85.74 11.76 -40.50
N SER A 256 -84.95 12.18 -41.50
CA SER A 256 -85.19 13.39 -42.29
C SER A 256 -86.53 13.33 -43.06
N ASN A 257 -86.85 12.16 -43.64
CA ASN A 257 -88.13 11.93 -44.32
C ASN A 257 -89.32 11.93 -43.35
N VAL A 258 -89.17 11.34 -42.15
CA VAL A 258 -90.18 11.38 -41.10
C VAL A 258 -90.40 12.81 -40.61
N GLN A 259 -89.35 13.61 -40.44
CA GLN A 259 -89.44 15.02 -40.05
C GLN A 259 -90.19 15.85 -41.10
N MET A 260 -89.92 15.62 -42.39
CA MET A 260 -90.67 16.21 -43.51
C MET A 260 -92.16 15.84 -43.46
N GLN A 261 -92.50 14.56 -43.28
CA GLN A 261 -93.89 14.10 -43.15
C GLN A 261 -94.58 14.67 -41.91
N LYS A 262 -93.86 14.86 -40.81
CA LYS A 262 -94.37 15.48 -39.57
C LYS A 262 -94.76 16.94 -39.81
N VAL A 263 -93.94 17.70 -40.52
CA VAL A 263 -94.28 19.08 -40.95
C VAL A 263 -95.51 19.10 -41.88
N GLN A 264 -95.69 18.12 -42.77
CA GLN A 264 -96.90 18.01 -43.58
C GLN A 264 -98.14 17.66 -42.73
N LEU A 265 -97.99 16.77 -41.74
CA LEU A 265 -99.05 16.38 -40.81
C LEU A 265 -99.50 17.56 -39.93
N ASP A 266 -98.57 18.33 -39.38
CA ASP A 266 -98.90 19.47 -38.52
C ASP A 266 -99.48 20.64 -39.33
N ASN A 267 -99.05 20.86 -40.58
CA ASN A 267 -99.75 21.73 -41.55
C ASN A 267 -101.16 21.24 -41.91
N THR A 268 -101.43 19.93 -41.77
CA THR A 268 -102.76 19.36 -41.98
C THR A 268 -103.63 19.49 -40.73
N LYS A 269 -103.08 19.27 -39.54
CA LYS A 269 -103.75 19.56 -38.25
C LYS A 269 -104.16 21.03 -38.16
N ALA A 270 -103.29 21.97 -38.56
CA ALA A 270 -103.59 23.40 -38.57
C ALA A 270 -104.84 23.77 -39.39
N LYS A 271 -105.22 22.94 -40.38
CA LYS A 271 -106.45 23.09 -41.18
C LYS A 271 -107.68 22.41 -40.57
N LEU A 272 -107.50 21.59 -39.53
CA LEU A 272 -108.54 20.83 -38.82
C LEU A 272 -108.92 21.44 -37.45
N VAL A 273 -108.16 22.41 -36.94
CA VAL A 273 -108.41 23.06 -35.63
C VAL A 273 -109.82 23.66 -35.44
N PRO A 274 -110.53 24.24 -36.43
CA PRO A 274 -111.86 24.82 -36.20
C PRO A 274 -113.01 23.78 -36.22
N VAL A 275 -112.74 22.52 -35.87
CA VAL A 275 -113.75 21.43 -35.86
C VAL A 275 -113.64 20.61 -34.56
N VAL A 276 -114.71 20.68 -33.75
CA VAL A 276 -114.92 19.97 -32.46
C VAL A 276 -114.04 20.44 -31.29
N GLU A 277 -114.52 21.50 -30.63
CA GLU A 277 -114.69 21.42 -29.16
C GLU A 277 -115.77 20.36 -28.84
N TYR A 278 -115.57 19.52 -27.83
CA TYR A 278 -116.56 19.09 -26.80
C TYR A 278 -116.06 17.83 -26.03
N GLY A 279 -116.17 17.83 -24.69
CA GLY A 279 -115.82 16.71 -23.79
C GLY A 279 -114.32 16.67 -23.43
N LEU A 280 -113.84 16.89 -22.19
CA LEU A 280 -114.22 16.39 -20.85
C LEU A 280 -114.04 14.87 -20.68
N SER A 281 -113.45 14.34 -19.60
CA SER A 281 -112.73 14.95 -18.46
C SER A 281 -112.11 13.87 -17.54
N GLY A 282 -111.05 14.20 -16.79
CA GLY A 282 -110.41 13.33 -15.78
C GLY A 282 -109.20 12.55 -16.33
N ILE A 283 -108.17 12.19 -15.55
CA ILE A 283 -108.04 12.13 -14.08
C ILE A 283 -106.82 12.94 -13.58
N GLU A 284 -106.78 13.25 -12.29
CA GLU A 284 -105.82 14.10 -11.56
C GLU A 284 -104.36 13.57 -11.43
N PRO A 285 -103.39 14.42 -11.02
CA PRO A 285 -101.95 14.16 -11.19
C PRO A 285 -101.24 13.54 -9.98
N ILE A 286 -100.12 12.86 -10.23
CA ILE A 286 -99.13 12.45 -9.21
C ILE A 286 -97.71 12.83 -9.68
N GLN A 287 -96.89 13.36 -8.78
CA GLN A 287 -95.49 13.75 -9.03
C GLN A 287 -94.52 12.58 -8.87
N VAL A 288 -93.55 12.43 -9.79
CA VAL A 288 -92.20 11.91 -9.50
C VAL A 288 -91.16 12.76 -10.26
N SER A 289 -89.93 12.83 -9.75
CA SER A 289 -88.93 13.86 -10.06
C SER A 289 -87.76 13.42 -10.96
N LYS A 290 -86.96 14.42 -11.39
CA LYS A 290 -85.56 14.37 -11.87
C LYS A 290 -85.28 13.92 -13.32
N ILE A 291 -85.35 14.91 -14.22
CA ILE A 291 -84.57 15.20 -15.44
C ILE A 291 -85.09 16.59 -15.87
N GLU A 292 -84.33 17.64 -16.23
CA GLU A 292 -82.89 17.88 -16.38
C GLU A 292 -82.60 19.41 -16.24
N SER A 293 -81.36 19.80 -15.89
CA SER A 293 -80.64 21.08 -16.21
C SER A 293 -79.54 21.34 -15.17
N LEU A 294 -78.24 21.51 -15.48
CA LEU A 294 -77.54 22.48 -16.37
C LEU A 294 -77.41 23.91 -15.78
N HIS A 295 -76.25 24.22 -15.19
CA HIS A 295 -75.32 25.28 -15.67
C HIS A 295 -74.08 25.51 -14.78
N GLN A 296 -73.11 26.27 -15.31
CA GLN A 296 -71.76 26.62 -14.77
C GLN A 296 -70.73 25.47 -14.90
N LEU A 297 -69.86 25.40 -15.92
CA LEU A 297 -69.19 26.36 -16.84
C LEU A 297 -67.87 26.96 -16.31
N ILE A 298 -66.80 26.78 -17.12
CA ILE A 298 -65.45 27.38 -17.12
C ILE A 298 -64.40 26.98 -16.03
N PHE A 299 -63.16 26.81 -16.54
CA PHE A 299 -61.83 27.17 -15.99
C PHE A 299 -60.80 26.06 -15.70
N PHE A 300 -59.54 26.39 -16.06
CA PHE A 300 -58.27 25.69 -15.84
C PHE A 300 -57.97 24.42 -16.65
N ASP A 301 -57.98 24.57 -17.97
CA ASP A 301 -56.74 24.25 -18.71
C ASP A 301 -55.73 25.41 -18.57
N ILE A 302 -54.43 25.13 -18.75
CA ILE A 302 -53.30 26.08 -18.62
C ILE A 302 -53.07 26.63 -17.19
N ILE A 303 -52.26 25.91 -16.40
CA ILE A 303 -51.07 26.41 -15.68
C ILE A 303 -50.37 25.21 -14.99
N LYS A 304 -49.24 24.77 -15.55
CA LYS A 304 -48.20 24.00 -14.81
C LYS A 304 -46.83 23.99 -15.50
N SER A 305 -46.51 25.07 -16.22
CA SER A 305 -45.28 25.23 -17.02
C SER A 305 -44.57 26.54 -16.68
N SER A 306 -44.19 26.72 -15.40
CA SER A 306 -43.41 27.86 -14.91
C SER A 306 -42.71 27.53 -13.59
N GLN A 307 -41.65 26.72 -13.66
CA GLN A 307 -40.52 26.83 -12.74
C GLN A 307 -39.30 27.30 -13.56
N PRO A 308 -38.49 28.23 -13.04
CA PRO A 308 -37.32 28.73 -13.77
C PRO A 308 -36.25 27.63 -13.91
N ASN A 309 -35.57 27.61 -15.05
CA ASN A 309 -34.49 26.66 -15.33
C ASN A 309 -33.26 26.91 -14.44
N ILE A 310 -33.18 26.23 -13.29
CA ILE A 310 -31.90 25.99 -12.59
C ILE A 310 -31.20 24.84 -13.34
N ASN A 311 -30.73 25.13 -14.56
CA ASN A 311 -30.08 24.20 -15.47
C ASN A 311 -28.91 24.86 -16.24
N LEU A 312 -28.25 25.82 -15.60
CA LEU A 312 -26.91 26.26 -15.93
C LEU A 312 -26.01 26.00 -14.71
N ILE A 313 -24.71 25.78 -14.94
CA ILE A 313 -23.73 25.30 -13.95
C ILE A 313 -23.99 23.86 -13.43
N ALA A 314 -24.82 23.09 -14.12
CA ALA A 314 -24.59 21.64 -14.24
C ALA A 314 -23.58 21.42 -15.39
N GLY A 315 -22.30 21.62 -15.11
CA GLY A 315 -21.24 21.36 -16.08
C GLY A 315 -21.26 19.89 -16.49
N LYS A 316 -21.32 19.60 -17.80
CA LYS A 316 -21.25 18.21 -18.30
C LYS A 316 -19.89 17.63 -17.94
N GLN A 317 -19.81 16.89 -16.83
CA GLN A 317 -18.74 15.91 -16.64
C GLN A 317 -18.79 14.97 -17.85
N LYS A 318 -17.75 15.03 -18.70
CA LYS A 318 -17.47 13.92 -19.59
C LYS A 318 -17.11 12.75 -18.68
N SER A 319 -17.90 11.68 -18.71
CA SER A 319 -17.53 10.43 -18.05
C SER A 319 -16.34 9.82 -18.81
N ASN A 320 -15.14 10.24 -18.42
CA ASN A 320 -13.94 9.44 -18.69
C ASN A 320 -14.13 8.13 -17.94
N TYR A 321 -14.45 7.06 -18.68
CA TYR A 321 -14.56 5.72 -18.12
C TYR A 321 -13.16 5.20 -17.82
N LEU A 322 -12.61 5.64 -16.68
CA LEU A 322 -11.37 5.11 -16.11
C LEU A 322 -11.55 3.59 -15.92
N LYS A 323 -10.67 2.83 -16.56
CA LYS A 323 -10.79 1.38 -16.75
C LYS A 323 -10.17 0.64 -15.57
N ALA A 324 -9.04 1.14 -15.08
CA ALA A 324 -8.30 0.61 -13.94
C ALA A 324 -8.12 1.69 -12.86
N PHE A 325 -7.96 1.22 -11.62
CA PHE A 325 -7.70 2.04 -10.44
C PHE A 325 -6.42 1.53 -9.80
N VAL A 326 -5.48 2.40 -9.44
CA VAL A 326 -4.16 2.02 -8.94
C VAL A 326 -3.85 2.76 -7.64
N GLY A 327 -3.67 2.00 -6.56
CA GLY A 327 -3.04 2.49 -5.34
C GLY A 327 -1.52 2.40 -5.45
N ILE A 328 -0.80 3.50 -5.18
CA ILE A 328 0.64 3.53 -4.95
C ILE A 328 0.89 3.98 -3.51
N ASP A 329 1.74 3.23 -2.81
CA ASP A 329 2.13 3.43 -1.43
C ASP A 329 3.65 3.57 -1.33
N PHE A 330 4.13 4.74 -0.91
CA PHE A 330 5.56 5.04 -0.70
C PHE A 330 5.90 5.13 0.81
N GLY A 331 5.47 4.15 1.59
CA GLY A 331 5.82 4.02 3.00
C GLY A 331 7.33 4.11 3.30
N THR A 332 7.67 4.48 4.53
CA THR A 332 9.03 4.86 4.98
C THR A 332 10.15 3.92 4.52
N ASP A 333 10.01 2.61 4.76
CA ASP A 333 11.01 1.59 4.41
C ASP A 333 10.59 0.75 3.19
N GLY A 334 9.27 0.61 2.94
CA GLY A 334 8.72 -0.26 1.90
C GLY A 334 7.66 0.43 1.04
N THR A 335 7.82 0.31 -0.28
CA THR A 335 6.92 0.75 -1.34
C THR A 335 6.08 -0.42 -1.87
N ALA A 336 4.81 -0.18 -2.15
CA ALA A 336 3.93 -1.12 -2.87
C ALA A 336 3.09 -0.41 -3.94
N PHE A 337 2.54 -1.21 -4.84
CA PHE A 337 1.38 -0.81 -5.64
C PHE A 337 0.34 -1.94 -5.67
N ALA A 338 -0.91 -1.56 -5.92
CA ALA A 338 -2.00 -2.48 -6.15
C ALA A 338 -2.94 -1.88 -7.20
N TYR A 339 -3.70 -2.73 -7.89
CA TYR A 339 -4.58 -2.31 -8.97
C TYR A 339 -5.89 -3.09 -8.97
N GLY A 340 -6.96 -2.45 -9.46
CA GLY A 340 -8.29 -3.03 -9.52
C GLY A 340 -9.07 -2.54 -10.73
N PHE A 341 -10.11 -3.30 -11.10
CA PHE A 341 -11.03 -3.00 -12.20
C PHE A 341 -12.46 -2.94 -11.66
N SER A 342 -13.42 -2.43 -12.43
CA SER A 342 -14.82 -2.18 -12.01
C SER A 342 -15.59 -3.39 -11.44
N GLY A 343 -15.05 -4.61 -11.51
CA GLY A 343 -15.54 -5.79 -10.79
C GLY A 343 -15.17 -5.86 -9.30
N GLY A 344 -14.55 -4.83 -8.71
CA GLY A 344 -14.32 -4.71 -7.26
C GLY A 344 -13.14 -5.52 -6.68
N LYS A 345 -12.49 -6.38 -7.47
CA LYS A 345 -11.31 -7.14 -7.05
C LYS A 345 -10.03 -6.30 -7.17
N VAL A 346 -9.20 -6.35 -6.13
CA VAL A 346 -7.85 -5.77 -6.08
C VAL A 346 -6.79 -6.86 -6.28
N TYR A 347 -5.68 -6.49 -6.91
CA TYR A 347 -4.50 -7.29 -7.22
C TYR A 347 -3.26 -6.55 -6.71
N ILE A 348 -2.32 -7.26 -6.08
CA ILE A 348 -1.10 -6.67 -5.50
C ILE A 348 0.07 -6.81 -6.47
N GLY A 349 0.82 -5.73 -6.66
CA GLY A 349 2.09 -5.72 -7.38
C GLY A 349 3.22 -6.33 -6.54
N GLN A 350 3.50 -7.62 -6.75
CA GLN A 350 4.53 -8.34 -5.98
C GLN A 350 5.80 -8.70 -6.79
N LYS A 351 5.77 -8.58 -8.13
CA LYS A 351 6.88 -8.95 -9.01
C LYS A 351 7.64 -7.69 -9.43
N TRP A 352 8.79 -7.43 -8.81
CA TRP A 352 9.58 -6.23 -9.06
C TRP A 352 10.78 -6.50 -10.00
N PRO A 353 11.25 -5.49 -10.75
CA PRO A 353 12.44 -5.63 -11.60
C PRO A 353 13.68 -6.00 -10.79
N GLY A 354 14.51 -6.88 -11.36
CA GLY A 354 15.74 -7.39 -10.73
C GLY A 354 15.53 -8.44 -9.64
N GLN A 355 14.28 -8.73 -9.23
CA GLN A 355 13.98 -9.75 -8.21
C GLN A 355 13.61 -11.11 -8.84
N LEU A 356 14.10 -12.19 -8.23
CA LEU A 356 13.78 -13.58 -8.59
C LEU A 356 12.54 -14.14 -7.88
N LEU A 357 12.13 -13.51 -6.77
CA LEU A 357 11.01 -13.90 -5.92
C LEU A 357 10.02 -12.75 -5.81
N ALA A 358 8.79 -13.06 -5.40
CA ALA A 358 7.74 -12.07 -5.17
C ALA A 358 7.89 -11.43 -3.77
N GLU A 359 7.81 -10.10 -3.68
CA GLU A 359 7.90 -9.33 -2.43
C GLU A 359 6.63 -8.48 -2.21
N LEU A 360 6.07 -8.53 -0.99
CA LEU A 360 4.81 -7.83 -0.65
C LEU A 360 4.97 -6.29 -0.62
N LYS A 361 6.13 -5.80 -0.18
CA LYS A 361 6.62 -4.42 -0.30
C LYS A 361 8.10 -4.51 -0.65
N ASN A 362 8.50 -3.88 -1.76
CA ASN A 362 9.91 -3.69 -2.12
C ASN A 362 10.44 -2.44 -1.39
N LYS A 363 11.74 -2.25 -1.22
CA LYS A 363 12.27 -1.14 -0.42
C LYS A 363 11.96 0.25 -1.02
N THR A 364 11.81 1.27 -0.18
CA THR A 364 11.68 2.69 -0.60
C THR A 364 13.07 3.30 -0.83
N ASN A 365 13.82 2.65 -1.73
CA ASN A 365 15.19 2.97 -2.08
C ASN A 365 15.30 3.34 -3.56
N ILE A 366 16.23 4.20 -3.92
CA ILE A 366 16.49 4.54 -5.32
C ILE A 366 17.98 4.78 -5.57
N LEU A 367 18.47 4.25 -6.69
CA LEU A 367 19.82 4.43 -7.17
C LEU A 367 19.76 5.30 -8.43
N LEU A 368 20.44 6.45 -8.36
CA LEU A 368 20.62 7.36 -9.49
C LEU A 368 22.07 7.37 -9.96
N ASP A 369 22.29 7.73 -11.22
CA ASP A 369 23.63 8.05 -11.70
C ASP A 369 24.09 9.44 -11.26
N LYS A 370 25.33 9.78 -11.59
CA LYS A 370 25.94 11.08 -11.27
C LYS A 370 25.22 12.32 -11.83
N ASP A 371 24.39 12.15 -12.86
CA ASP A 371 23.67 13.23 -13.53
C ASP A 371 22.22 13.32 -12.97
N GLY A 372 21.73 12.25 -12.33
CA GLY A 372 20.42 12.16 -11.67
C GLY A 372 19.40 11.28 -12.38
N ARG A 373 19.85 10.47 -13.35
CA ARG A 373 18.98 9.53 -14.08
C ARG A 373 18.80 8.25 -13.28
N PHE A 374 17.63 7.65 -13.37
CA PHE A 374 17.29 6.36 -12.79
C PHE A 374 18.28 5.24 -13.20
N VAL A 375 18.67 4.40 -12.23
CA VAL A 375 19.50 3.19 -12.43
C VAL A 375 18.85 1.93 -11.85
N ALA A 376 18.15 2.07 -10.71
CA ALA A 376 17.42 1.00 -10.03
C ALA A 376 16.49 1.52 -8.93
N PHE A 377 15.53 0.69 -8.53
CA PHE A 377 14.64 0.94 -7.39
C PHE A 377 14.72 -0.20 -6.35
N GLY A 378 14.37 0.10 -5.11
CA GLY A 378 14.16 -0.87 -4.04
C GLY A 378 15.37 -1.73 -3.68
N GLN A 379 15.14 -3.03 -3.48
CA GLN A 379 16.20 -3.96 -3.10
C GLN A 379 17.25 -4.08 -4.22
N GLU A 380 16.85 -4.00 -5.48
CA GLU A 380 17.78 -3.95 -6.62
C GLU A 380 18.69 -2.70 -6.57
N ALA A 381 18.18 -1.56 -6.10
CA ALA A 381 19.01 -0.36 -5.88
C ALA A 381 20.08 -0.57 -4.82
N ALA A 382 19.75 -1.27 -3.73
CA ALA A 382 20.72 -1.62 -2.69
C ALA A 382 21.74 -2.66 -3.18
N ASP A 383 21.30 -3.69 -3.90
CA ASP A 383 22.16 -4.78 -4.37
C ASP A 383 23.10 -4.32 -5.50
N LYS A 384 22.61 -3.49 -6.44
CA LYS A 384 23.47 -2.80 -7.44
C LYS A 384 24.47 -1.84 -6.77
N TYR A 385 24.05 -1.05 -5.78
CA TYR A 385 24.95 -0.09 -5.13
C TYR A 385 26.07 -0.78 -4.33
N THR A 386 25.73 -1.86 -3.62
CA THR A 386 26.68 -2.60 -2.78
C THR A 386 27.66 -3.46 -3.59
N SER A 387 27.21 -4.03 -4.72
CA SER A 387 28.05 -4.87 -5.60
C SER A 387 28.91 -4.09 -6.61
N ASN A 388 28.50 -2.87 -7.00
CA ASN A 388 29.24 -2.04 -7.95
C ASN A 388 30.46 -1.37 -7.29
N THR A 389 31.50 -1.08 -8.07
CA THR A 389 32.69 -0.33 -7.66
C THR A 389 32.60 1.17 -7.94
N ASP A 390 31.68 1.62 -8.80
CA ASP A 390 31.45 3.05 -9.02
C ASP A 390 30.91 3.72 -7.74
N ARG A 391 31.58 4.80 -7.32
CA ARG A 391 31.21 5.63 -6.17
C ARG A 391 30.60 6.97 -6.59
N SER A 392 30.51 7.23 -7.89
CA SER A 392 29.81 8.39 -8.47
C SER A 392 28.29 8.29 -8.35
N LEU A 393 27.77 7.05 -8.30
CA LEU A 393 26.36 6.70 -8.12
C LEU A 393 25.78 7.23 -6.80
N GLU A 394 24.51 7.64 -6.86
CA GLU A 394 23.78 8.29 -5.78
C GLU A 394 22.68 7.36 -5.27
N PHE A 395 22.99 6.63 -4.20
CA PHE A 395 22.03 5.78 -3.48
C PHE A 395 21.32 6.57 -2.39
N TYR A 396 19.98 6.51 -2.40
CA TYR A 396 19.10 7.10 -1.39
C TYR A 396 18.23 6.00 -0.76
N GLU A 397 18.31 5.88 0.57
CA GLU A 397 17.47 5.00 1.40
C GLU A 397 16.36 5.81 2.06
N ASN A 398 15.15 5.26 2.16
CA ASN A 398 13.98 5.83 2.85
C ASN A 398 13.69 7.30 2.48
N PHE A 399 13.77 7.63 1.19
CA PHE A 399 13.84 9.02 0.70
C PHE A 399 12.60 9.88 1.01
N THR A 400 11.44 9.27 1.28
CA THR A 400 10.22 9.97 1.71
C THR A 400 10.35 10.61 3.10
N MET A 401 11.26 10.14 3.96
CA MET A 401 11.45 10.70 5.30
C MET A 401 11.84 12.18 5.32
N ALA A 402 12.45 12.69 4.25
CA ALA A 402 12.78 14.12 4.16
C ALA A 402 11.55 15.02 3.92
N LEU A 403 10.43 14.51 3.37
CA LEU A 403 9.20 15.29 3.16
C LEU A 403 8.58 15.79 4.48
N TYR A 404 8.85 15.09 5.60
CA TYR A 404 8.37 15.48 6.91
C TYR A 404 8.99 16.82 7.41
N GLY A 405 10.15 17.24 6.90
CA GLY A 405 10.76 18.57 7.15
C GLY A 405 11.50 18.78 8.50
N GLN A 406 12.26 19.88 8.63
CA GLN A 406 13.11 20.20 9.80
C GLN A 406 12.61 21.42 10.61
N THR A 407 12.61 21.34 11.95
CA THR A 407 12.96 22.42 12.94
C THR A 407 12.74 21.96 14.42
N PRO A 408 13.30 22.63 15.47
CA PRO A 408 13.46 22.06 16.84
C PRO A 408 12.80 22.82 18.04
N ASN A 409 12.58 22.14 19.20
CA ASN A 409 12.83 22.55 20.63
C ASN A 409 12.13 21.65 21.72
N PHE A 410 12.00 22.05 23.02
CA PHE A 410 12.15 21.14 24.21
C PHE A 410 11.45 21.51 25.58
N PHE A 411 10.62 20.63 26.19
CA PHE A 411 10.51 20.16 27.63
C PHE A 411 9.37 19.08 27.89
N ILE A 412 8.52 19.06 28.95
CA ILE A 412 7.43 18.06 29.26
C ILE A 412 6.14 18.71 29.89
N PHE A 413 4.98 18.01 30.13
CA PHE A 413 4.11 18.03 31.37
C PHE A 413 2.53 17.86 31.30
N TYR A 414 2.02 16.68 31.74
CA TYR A 414 0.91 16.32 32.68
C TYR A 414 -0.60 16.81 32.71
N PHE A 415 -1.50 15.81 32.92
CA PHE A 415 -2.69 15.68 33.85
C PHE A 415 -4.21 15.86 33.47
N ILE A 416 -4.99 14.81 33.83
CA ILE A 416 -6.41 14.67 34.31
C ILE A 416 -7.67 14.85 33.39
N ILE A 417 -8.26 13.68 33.05
CA ILE A 417 -9.70 13.27 33.04
C ILE A 417 -10.76 14.19 32.36
N ASN A 418 -11.22 13.81 31.15
CA ASN A 418 -12.54 13.16 30.95
C ASN A 418 -12.80 12.71 29.48
N ASP A 419 -13.52 11.59 29.32
CA ASP A 419 -13.97 11.00 28.04
C ASP A 419 -12.78 10.51 27.11
N THR A 420 -12.94 9.93 25.89
CA THR A 420 -11.88 9.07 25.21
C THR A 420 -11.73 9.27 23.68
N ILE A 421 -10.55 9.11 23.06
CA ILE A 421 -10.27 9.20 21.59
C ILE A 421 -9.42 8.00 21.05
N ILE A 422 -9.23 7.87 19.72
CA ILE A 422 -8.80 6.68 18.93
C ILE A 422 -7.45 6.96 18.18
N ILE A 423 -6.56 5.96 17.96
CA ILE A 423 -5.08 6.21 17.91
C ILE A 423 -4.21 5.32 16.95
N THR A 424 -4.11 5.72 15.67
CA THR A 424 -3.28 5.14 14.55
C THR A 424 -1.80 5.53 14.59
N ILE A 425 -0.88 5.05 13.72
CA ILE A 425 0.58 5.35 13.82
C ILE A 425 1.40 5.34 12.44
N THR A 426 1.76 6.52 11.78
CA THR A 426 2.83 7.05 10.77
C THR A 426 3.81 8.38 11.10
N ASP A 427 5.18 8.46 10.98
CA ASP A 427 6.33 9.07 11.83
C ASP A 427 6.68 10.59 12.12
N LYS A 428 7.55 10.88 13.17
CA LYS A 428 8.70 11.88 13.22
C LYS A 428 9.54 12.02 14.54
N THR A 429 10.88 12.12 14.55
CA THR A 429 11.70 12.63 15.71
C THR A 429 11.58 14.15 15.92
N PHE A 430 11.77 14.75 17.11
CA PHE A 430 12.66 14.49 18.26
C PHE A 430 11.94 14.76 19.62
N ALA A 431 12.58 14.48 20.76
CA ALA A 431 12.23 15.12 22.06
C ALA A 431 12.38 16.66 21.96
N GLU A 432 11.61 17.54 22.60
CA GLU A 432 10.67 17.47 23.74
C GLU A 432 9.61 18.66 23.56
N VAL A 433 8.75 19.06 24.53
CA VAL A 433 7.53 19.94 24.34
C VAL A 433 7.63 21.49 24.29
N ASP A 434 6.51 22.09 23.85
CA ASP A 434 5.74 23.27 24.37
C ASP A 434 6.38 24.23 25.41
N LYS A 435 6.76 25.44 24.95
CA LYS A 435 5.89 26.62 25.14
C LYS A 435 6.27 27.87 24.33
N LYS A 436 5.54 28.11 23.23
CA LYS A 436 4.88 29.38 22.89
C LYS A 436 4.16 29.28 21.54
N CYS A 437 3.00 29.93 21.45
CA CYS A 437 2.28 30.12 20.20
C CYS A 437 2.92 31.27 19.39
N GLY A 438 2.98 31.11 18.06
CA GLY A 438 3.41 32.14 17.11
C GLY A 438 4.88 32.05 16.67
N ASN A 439 5.09 31.70 15.39
CA ASN A 439 5.87 32.47 14.42
C ASN A 439 5.90 31.73 13.06
N GLU A 440 5.18 32.27 12.07
CA GLU A 440 4.93 31.65 10.76
C GLU A 440 6.12 31.78 9.77
N GLU A 441 7.26 32.31 10.22
CA GLU A 441 8.42 32.66 9.39
C GLU A 441 9.15 31.49 8.70
N LYS A 442 8.83 30.23 9.06
CA LYS A 442 9.62 29.03 8.77
C LYS A 442 9.03 28.09 7.71
N GLU A 443 7.86 28.38 7.13
CA GLU A 443 7.31 27.59 6.01
C GLU A 443 7.83 28.03 4.61
N ARG A 444 8.69 29.06 4.55
CA ARG A 444 9.30 29.53 3.29
C ARG A 444 10.25 28.49 2.69
N ASP A 445 10.00 28.14 1.42
CA ASP A 445 10.89 27.45 0.48
C ASP A 445 11.65 26.23 1.02
N LEU A 446 10.90 25.16 1.31
CA LEU A 446 11.44 23.80 1.44
C LEU A 446 11.89 23.24 0.06
N GLU A 447 12.97 23.79 -0.51
CA GLU A 447 13.88 23.04 -1.39
C GLU A 447 14.68 22.04 -0.52
N LEU A 448 14.00 20.99 -0.08
CA LEU A 448 14.60 19.91 0.70
C LEU A 448 15.63 19.16 -0.15
N TYR A 449 16.89 19.14 0.29
CA TYR A 449 17.95 18.35 -0.30
C TYR A 449 18.16 17.03 0.45
N LEU A 450 17.97 15.91 -0.24
CA LEU A 450 18.42 14.60 0.19
C LEU A 450 19.95 14.51 0.08
N THR A 451 20.58 13.75 0.97
CA THR A 451 22.01 13.43 0.90
C THR A 451 22.18 11.95 0.59
N ALA A 452 22.88 11.62 -0.50
CA ALA A 452 23.14 10.24 -0.92
C ALA A 452 24.21 9.58 -0.02
N ALA A 453 24.30 8.25 -0.07
CA ALA A 453 25.32 7.50 0.68
C ALA A 453 26.78 7.91 0.35
N ASN A 454 27.05 8.47 -0.83
CA ASN A 454 28.37 9.04 -1.18
C ASN A 454 28.57 10.51 -0.74
N GLY A 455 27.62 11.11 -0.03
CA GLY A 455 27.67 12.48 0.48
C GLY A 455 27.20 13.58 -0.48
N LYS A 456 26.87 13.25 -1.74
CA LYS A 456 26.27 14.22 -2.68
C LYS A 456 24.87 14.66 -2.24
N LYS A 457 24.44 15.86 -2.66
CA LYS A 457 23.09 16.39 -2.42
C LYS A 457 22.28 16.56 -3.70
N ARG A 458 20.99 16.24 -3.63
CA ARG A 458 19.99 16.41 -4.72
C ARG A 458 18.65 16.81 -4.13
N ARG A 459 17.83 17.59 -4.85
CA ARG A 459 16.52 18.01 -4.34
C ARG A 459 15.58 16.83 -4.27
N ILE A 460 14.73 16.81 -3.26
CA ILE A 460 13.76 15.74 -3.02
C ILE A 460 12.80 15.57 -4.21
N LEU A 461 12.40 16.67 -4.85
CA LEU A 461 11.53 16.66 -6.02
C LEU A 461 12.18 15.92 -7.20
N ASP A 462 13.47 16.15 -7.46
CA ASP A 462 14.19 15.48 -8.54
C ASP A 462 14.24 13.96 -8.31
N VAL A 463 14.41 13.53 -7.05
CA VAL A 463 14.43 12.10 -6.66
C VAL A 463 13.03 11.48 -6.75
N LEU A 464 11.99 12.16 -6.23
CA LEU A 464 10.60 11.72 -6.31
C LEU A 464 10.13 11.58 -7.76
N VAL A 465 10.55 12.48 -8.66
CA VAL A 465 10.21 12.39 -10.09
C VAL A 465 10.83 11.15 -10.74
N GLN A 466 12.05 10.73 -10.37
CA GLN A 466 12.61 9.47 -10.87
C GLN A 466 11.86 8.26 -10.29
N ALA A 467 11.48 8.29 -9.00
CA ALA A 467 10.71 7.23 -8.37
C ALA A 467 9.31 7.07 -8.99
N PHE A 468 8.58 8.16 -9.22
CA PHE A 468 7.27 8.13 -9.88
C PHE A 468 7.34 7.71 -11.35
N LYS A 469 8.42 8.04 -12.09
CA LYS A 469 8.64 7.52 -13.45
C LYS A 469 8.86 6.02 -13.47
N PHE A 470 9.68 5.51 -12.55
CA PHE A 470 9.84 4.06 -12.38
C PHE A 470 8.51 3.36 -12.09
N MET A 471 7.71 3.88 -11.14
CA MET A 471 6.40 3.30 -10.83
C MET A 471 5.43 3.40 -12.02
N GLN A 472 5.42 4.52 -12.74
CA GLN A 472 4.62 4.70 -13.96
C GLN A 472 4.97 3.63 -15.00
N GLU A 473 6.24 3.51 -15.36
CA GLU A 473 6.72 2.59 -16.40
C GLU A 473 6.42 1.13 -16.03
N HIS A 474 6.76 0.74 -14.80
CA HIS A 474 6.57 -0.63 -14.30
C HIS A 474 5.09 -1.03 -14.16
N ILE A 475 4.23 -0.14 -13.64
CA ILE A 475 2.79 -0.42 -13.52
C ILE A 475 2.12 -0.43 -14.89
N MET A 476 2.49 0.48 -15.80
CA MET A 476 1.93 0.52 -17.15
C MET A 476 2.43 -0.63 -18.04
N GLU A 477 3.54 -1.29 -17.71
CA GLU A 477 3.92 -2.58 -18.30
C GLU A 477 2.91 -3.66 -17.88
N ILE A 478 2.73 -3.86 -16.57
CA ILE A 478 1.81 -4.87 -16.00
C ILE A 478 0.35 -4.65 -16.42
N LEU A 479 -0.11 -3.39 -16.51
CA LEU A 479 -1.49 -3.10 -16.90
C LEU A 479 -1.76 -3.35 -18.40
N LYS A 480 -0.77 -3.25 -19.29
CA LYS A 480 -0.95 -3.55 -20.73
C LYS A 480 -1.21 -5.04 -20.97
N ASP A 481 -0.57 -5.91 -20.20
CA ASP A 481 -0.82 -7.36 -20.23
C ASP A 481 -2.29 -7.72 -19.86
N THR A 482 -3.03 -6.81 -19.21
CA THR A 482 -4.45 -7.02 -18.86
C THR A 482 -5.44 -6.71 -19.99
N ILE A 483 -4.96 -6.27 -21.18
CA ILE A 483 -5.74 -5.95 -22.39
C ILE A 483 -6.72 -4.76 -22.24
N LEU A 484 -7.13 -4.40 -21.01
CA LEU A 484 -8.07 -3.31 -20.74
C LEU A 484 -7.42 -1.92 -20.86
N VAL A 485 -6.18 -1.76 -20.37
CA VAL A 485 -5.49 -0.46 -20.28
C VAL A 485 -4.53 -0.29 -21.46
N GLU A 486 -4.76 0.74 -22.28
CA GLU A 486 -3.92 1.05 -23.44
C GLU A 486 -2.91 2.17 -23.14
N LYS A 487 -3.35 3.15 -22.34
CA LYS A 487 -2.70 4.45 -22.11
C LYS A 487 -2.93 4.93 -20.68
N ILE A 488 -2.19 5.95 -20.26
CA ILE A 488 -2.26 6.42 -18.88
C ILE A 488 -3.60 7.10 -18.53
N GLU A 489 -4.24 7.75 -19.51
CA GLU A 489 -5.59 8.34 -19.36
C GLU A 489 -6.72 7.32 -19.13
N ASP A 490 -6.43 6.01 -19.18
CA ASP A 490 -7.37 4.96 -18.81
C ASP A 490 -7.31 4.62 -17.30
N VAL A 491 -6.39 5.22 -16.53
CA VAL A 491 -6.04 4.80 -15.16
C VAL A 491 -6.37 5.90 -14.14
N GLN A 492 -7.13 5.56 -13.11
CA GLN A 492 -7.26 6.38 -11.91
C GLN A 492 -6.05 6.14 -10.99
N TRP A 493 -5.17 7.13 -10.82
CA TRP A 493 -4.05 7.02 -9.90
C TRP A 493 -4.46 7.49 -8.50
N VAL A 494 -4.06 6.74 -7.49
CA VAL A 494 -4.25 7.07 -6.08
C VAL A 494 -2.91 6.93 -5.37
N VAL A 495 -2.36 8.04 -4.90
CA VAL A 495 -1.11 8.05 -4.12
C VAL A 495 -1.46 8.20 -2.66
N SER A 496 -1.08 7.23 -1.82
CA SER A 496 -1.23 7.35 -0.38
C SER A 496 -0.15 8.24 0.22
N VAL A 497 -0.52 9.03 1.22
CA VAL A 497 0.37 9.88 2.02
C VAL A 497 -0.03 9.84 3.50
N PRO A 498 0.90 10.07 4.44
CA PRO A 498 0.59 10.26 5.86
C PRO A 498 -0.46 11.34 6.10
N ALA A 499 -1.29 11.17 7.13
CA ALA A 499 -2.33 12.14 7.45
C ALA A 499 -1.71 13.43 8.04
N ILE A 500 -0.72 13.31 8.95
CA ILE A 500 0.03 14.46 9.51
C ILE A 500 0.94 15.21 8.52
N TRP A 501 1.10 14.75 7.28
CA TRP A 501 1.95 15.48 6.35
C TRP A 501 1.42 16.89 6.10
N SER A 502 2.31 17.88 6.14
CA SER A 502 1.96 19.26 5.81
C SER A 502 1.45 19.32 4.38
N ASN A 503 0.62 20.33 4.10
CA ASN A 503 0.08 20.51 2.75
C ASN A 503 1.20 20.77 1.73
N THR A 504 2.34 21.35 2.16
CA THR A 504 3.59 21.42 1.39
C THR A 504 4.14 20.05 1.01
N ALA A 505 4.17 19.08 1.92
CA ALA A 505 4.62 17.70 1.63
C ALA A 505 3.65 16.96 0.69
N LYS A 506 2.34 17.06 0.96
CA LYS A 506 1.26 16.49 0.13
C LYS A 506 1.29 17.09 -1.30
N ASN A 507 1.49 18.39 -1.42
CA ASN A 507 1.66 19.09 -2.69
C ASN A 507 2.96 18.69 -3.40
N ARG A 508 4.06 18.41 -2.68
CA ARG A 508 5.32 17.98 -3.30
C ARG A 508 5.22 16.58 -3.93
N MET A 509 4.40 15.68 -3.37
CA MET A 509 4.03 14.42 -4.05
C MET A 509 3.23 14.70 -5.33
N LYS A 510 2.20 15.55 -5.27
CA LYS A 510 1.39 15.93 -6.44
C LYS A 510 2.24 16.57 -7.54
N GLU A 511 3.13 17.49 -7.20
CA GLU A 511 4.11 18.09 -8.11
C GLU A 511 5.00 17.01 -8.77
N ALA A 512 5.51 16.06 -7.99
CA ALA A 512 6.32 14.97 -8.50
C ALA A 512 5.55 14.03 -9.46
N THR A 513 4.28 13.72 -9.19
CA THR A 513 3.45 12.92 -10.12
C THR A 513 3.23 13.62 -11.46
N ILE A 514 3.04 14.94 -11.46
CA ILE A 514 2.85 15.75 -12.68
C ILE A 514 4.16 15.80 -13.47
N LEU A 515 5.29 16.10 -12.81
CA LEU A 515 6.62 16.15 -13.45
C LEU A 515 7.17 14.77 -13.86
N ALA A 516 6.67 13.70 -13.26
CA ALA A 516 6.88 12.33 -13.73
C ALA A 516 6.09 12.02 -15.00
N GLY A 517 4.99 12.73 -15.26
CA GLY A 517 4.02 12.40 -16.30
C GLY A 517 3.01 11.32 -15.90
N LEU A 518 2.97 10.93 -14.61
CA LEU A 518 2.03 9.93 -14.07
C LEU A 518 0.57 10.35 -14.29
N ILE A 519 0.30 11.67 -14.33
CA ILE A 519 -1.03 12.18 -14.66
C ILE A 519 -1.03 13.25 -15.75
N ASN A 520 -2.03 13.13 -16.62
CA ASN A 520 -2.48 14.17 -17.53
C ASN A 520 -3.41 15.13 -16.76
N GLY A 521 -2.92 16.31 -16.40
CA GLY A 521 -3.66 17.31 -15.61
C GLY A 521 -4.89 17.92 -16.28
N SER A 522 -5.18 17.58 -17.54
CA SER A 522 -6.43 17.96 -18.23
C SER A 522 -7.61 17.05 -17.87
N ILE A 523 -7.38 15.95 -17.15
CA ILE A 523 -8.41 15.01 -16.71
C ILE A 523 -8.77 15.32 -15.25
N PRO A 524 -10.05 15.59 -14.94
CA PRO A 524 -10.52 15.73 -13.56
C PRO A 524 -10.17 14.50 -12.72
N ASP A 525 -9.73 14.73 -11.49
CA ASP A 525 -9.50 13.73 -10.44
C ASP A 525 -8.48 12.60 -10.75
N HIS A 526 -7.82 12.65 -11.92
CA HIS A 526 -6.83 11.68 -12.44
C HIS A 526 -5.73 11.27 -11.43
N LEU A 527 -5.38 12.17 -10.51
CA LEU A 527 -4.69 11.84 -9.26
C LEU A 527 -5.61 12.12 -8.08
N MET A 528 -5.89 11.09 -7.29
CA MET A 528 -6.38 11.25 -5.94
C MET A 528 -5.21 11.15 -4.95
N ILE A 529 -5.19 12.02 -3.95
CA ILE A 529 -4.30 11.88 -2.79
C ILE A 529 -5.10 11.17 -1.68
N ALA A 530 -4.68 9.95 -1.35
CA ALA A 530 -5.26 9.16 -0.28
C ALA A 530 -4.57 9.47 1.05
N SER A 531 -5.33 9.70 2.12
CA SER A 531 -4.77 9.59 3.47
C SER A 531 -4.56 8.11 3.78
N GLU A 532 -3.31 7.68 3.92
CA GLU A 532 -2.89 6.31 4.30
C GLU A 532 -3.85 5.67 5.32
N PRO A 533 -4.07 6.26 6.50
CA PRO A 533 -4.91 5.66 7.54
C PRO A 533 -6.42 5.83 7.34
N GLY A 534 -6.87 6.57 6.31
CA GLY A 534 -8.29 6.78 6.02
C GLY A 534 -8.88 5.77 5.02
N VAL A 535 -8.11 5.39 4.00
CA VAL A 535 -8.63 4.66 2.82
C VAL A 535 -8.89 3.16 3.02
N ILE A 536 -8.58 2.60 4.19
CA ILE A 536 -8.34 1.17 4.30
C ILE A 536 -9.58 0.37 4.74
N HIS A 537 -9.88 -0.66 3.97
CA HIS A 537 -11.05 -1.52 4.07
C HIS A 537 -11.04 -2.51 5.26
N PHE A 538 -12.16 -3.19 5.50
CA PHE A 538 -12.43 -3.99 6.72
C PHE A 538 -12.71 -5.48 6.49
N ASN A 539 -13.02 -5.92 5.27
CA ASN A 539 -13.60 -7.25 5.03
C ASN A 539 -12.62 -8.43 5.27
N ASN A 540 -11.31 -8.23 5.15
CA ASN A 540 -10.29 -9.26 5.44
C ASN A 540 -10.02 -9.46 6.95
N THR A 541 -11.07 -9.50 7.78
CA THR A 541 -10.98 -9.75 9.24
C THR A 541 -11.68 -11.05 9.71
N GLY A 542 -12.04 -11.94 8.77
CA GLY A 542 -12.25 -13.38 9.00
C GLY A 542 -13.34 -13.78 10.00
N SER A 543 -14.23 -12.87 10.40
CA SER A 543 -15.20 -13.12 11.47
C SER A 543 -16.51 -12.34 11.28
N PRO A 544 -17.69 -13.01 11.35
CA PRO A 544 -18.98 -12.32 11.26
C PRO A 544 -19.31 -11.65 12.61
N LEU A 545 -18.92 -10.39 12.75
CA LEU A 545 -19.09 -9.62 14.00
C LEU A 545 -20.19 -8.56 13.88
N GLN A 546 -21.03 -8.49 14.91
CA GLN A 546 -22.29 -7.76 14.92
C GLN A 546 -22.13 -6.23 14.94
N LYS A 547 -23.22 -5.55 14.54
CA LYS A 547 -23.35 -4.09 14.42
C LYS A 547 -22.90 -3.33 15.69
N LYS A 548 -22.33 -2.13 15.48
CA LYS A 548 -21.84 -1.15 16.48
C LYS A 548 -20.60 -1.57 17.31
N LYS A 549 -19.39 -1.46 16.72
CA LYS A 549 -18.13 -1.28 17.45
C LYS A 549 -17.14 -0.39 16.70
N ASN A 550 -16.67 0.69 17.34
CA ASN A 550 -15.70 1.64 16.77
C ASN A 550 -14.27 1.06 16.79
N ARG A 551 -13.40 1.48 15.86
CA ARG A 551 -12.05 0.91 15.67
C ARG A 551 -10.98 1.97 15.38
N VAL A 552 -9.79 1.74 15.93
CA VAL A 552 -8.51 2.42 15.61
C VAL A 552 -7.83 1.78 14.38
N ARG A 553 -6.70 2.30 13.87
CA ARG A 553 -5.77 1.64 12.90
C ARG A 553 -4.29 1.72 13.36
N LYS A 554 -3.27 1.36 12.54
CA LYS A 554 -1.83 1.82 12.58
C LYS A 554 -1.24 1.68 11.17
N GLU A 555 -0.19 2.38 10.73
CA GLU A 555 0.63 1.93 9.57
C GLU A 555 2.10 2.33 9.81
N GLY A 556 2.84 1.37 10.36
CA GLY A 556 4.09 1.58 11.11
C GLY A 556 5.13 2.51 10.51
N THR A 557 5.75 3.35 11.35
CA THR A 557 5.73 4.86 11.26
C THR A 557 4.78 5.32 12.49
N ALA A 558 4.55 6.57 13.03
CA ALA A 558 3.62 6.88 14.19
C ALA A 558 2.50 8.04 14.42
N ASP A 559 1.72 8.52 13.42
CA ASP A 559 0.44 9.28 13.23
C ASP A 559 -0.93 8.55 13.16
N ILE A 560 -1.99 9.23 13.61
CA ILE A 560 -3.25 8.82 14.21
C ILE A 560 -4.49 9.10 13.37
N THR A 561 -5.51 8.23 13.44
CA THR A 561 -6.87 8.51 12.96
C THR A 561 -7.92 7.89 13.86
N CYS A 562 -9.10 8.48 13.80
CA CYS A 562 -10.26 8.09 14.60
C CYS A 562 -11.44 7.79 13.69
N HIS A 563 -11.94 6.55 13.69
CA HIS A 563 -13.03 6.17 12.80
C HIS A 563 -14.21 5.50 13.53
N GLN A 564 -15.41 5.97 13.19
CA GLN A 564 -16.66 5.26 13.47
C GLN A 564 -17.05 4.48 12.22
N ILE A 565 -17.24 3.18 12.38
CA ILE A 565 -17.73 2.30 11.31
C ILE A 565 -19.24 2.38 11.28
N LEU A 566 -19.81 2.76 10.12
CA LEU A 566 -21.26 2.76 9.89
C LEU A 566 -21.77 1.38 9.51
N ASP A 567 -21.11 0.76 8.53
CA ASP A 567 -21.44 -0.54 7.95
C ASP A 567 -20.17 -1.30 7.50
N GLU A 568 -20.25 -2.22 6.56
CA GLU A 568 -19.11 -3.03 6.10
C GLU A 568 -18.09 -2.25 5.26
N ILE A 569 -18.48 -1.08 4.74
CA ILE A 569 -17.72 -0.28 3.76
C ILE A 569 -17.45 1.13 4.29
N HIS A 570 -18.44 1.79 4.90
CA HIS A 570 -18.42 3.23 5.16
C HIS A 570 -17.92 3.63 6.56
N VAL A 571 -17.14 4.71 6.62
CA VAL A 571 -16.64 5.32 7.87
C VAL A 571 -16.87 6.83 7.95
N LEU A 572 -17.04 7.33 9.18
CA LEU A 572 -16.80 8.73 9.54
C LEU A 572 -15.41 8.85 10.16
N GLN A 573 -14.67 9.90 9.81
CA GLN A 573 -13.60 10.41 10.66
C GLN A 573 -14.22 11.17 11.84
N ILE A 574 -13.87 10.79 13.07
CA ILE A 574 -14.51 11.31 14.30
C ILE A 574 -13.55 12.09 15.22
N TYR A 575 -12.31 12.33 14.80
CA TYR A 575 -11.35 13.29 15.40
C TYR A 575 -10.20 13.58 14.40
N PRO A 576 -9.50 14.73 14.48
CA PRO A 576 -8.33 15.02 13.63
C PRO A 576 -7.13 14.06 13.82
N PRO A 577 -6.19 14.01 12.86
CA PRO A 577 -4.93 13.26 12.99
C PRO A 577 -3.92 13.87 13.96
N SER A 578 -2.88 13.13 14.36
CA SER A 578 -1.75 13.57 15.20
C SER A 578 -0.65 12.50 15.22
N GLY A 579 0.64 12.76 15.50
CA GLY A 579 1.67 11.69 15.42
C GLY A 579 3.00 11.93 16.12
N GLY A 580 3.98 11.04 15.90
CA GLY A 580 5.30 11.08 16.54
C GLY A 580 6.33 10.03 16.06
N PRO A 581 7.49 9.87 16.73
CA PRO A 581 8.68 9.13 16.25
C PRO A 581 8.65 7.60 16.27
N TRP A 582 7.48 6.98 16.29
CA TRP A 582 7.35 5.62 16.86
C TRP A 582 7.31 4.47 15.84
N GLY A 583 7.99 4.63 14.70
CA GLY A 583 8.10 3.63 13.63
C GLY A 583 9.22 2.59 13.76
N SER A 584 9.15 1.56 12.92
CA SER A 584 10.11 0.42 12.84
C SER A 584 11.56 0.89 12.63
N THR A 585 11.76 1.94 11.84
CA THR A 585 13.08 2.52 11.51
C THR A 585 13.76 3.19 12.71
N TYR A 586 13.00 3.71 13.68
CA TYR A 586 13.59 4.37 14.85
C TYR A 586 14.23 3.40 15.85
N ILE A 587 13.90 2.11 15.78
CA ILE A 587 14.66 1.05 16.46
C ILE A 587 16.03 0.85 15.79
N ASP A 588 16.08 0.95 14.44
CA ASP A 588 17.35 0.89 13.70
C ASP A 588 18.23 2.11 14.00
N GLU A 589 17.65 3.31 14.09
CA GLU A 589 18.36 4.51 14.53
C GLU A 589 18.83 4.40 15.99
N ALA A 590 18.01 3.84 16.88
CA ALA A 590 18.39 3.62 18.28
C ALA A 590 19.57 2.65 18.40
N PHE A 591 19.55 1.55 17.65
CA PHE A 591 20.65 0.60 17.57
C PHE A 591 21.91 1.23 16.98
N TRP A 592 21.80 1.95 15.86
CA TRP A 592 22.92 2.66 15.25
C TRP A 592 23.54 3.71 16.19
N LYS A 593 22.71 4.48 16.91
CA LYS A 593 23.18 5.45 17.91
C LYS A 593 23.92 4.76 19.06
N MET A 594 23.40 3.63 19.55
CA MET A 594 24.07 2.81 20.57
C MET A 594 25.46 2.32 20.08
N LEU A 595 25.59 1.88 18.83
CA LEU A 595 26.91 1.55 18.25
C LEU A 595 27.84 2.78 18.17
N CYS A 596 27.31 3.97 17.82
CA CYS A 596 28.07 5.23 17.84
C CYS A 596 28.56 5.62 19.24
N GLU A 597 27.76 5.34 20.27
CA GLU A 597 28.08 5.60 21.68
C GLU A 597 29.06 4.57 22.26
N ILE A 598 28.99 3.31 21.85
CA ILE A 598 29.93 2.23 22.24
C ILE A 598 31.29 2.42 21.57
N PHE A 599 31.32 2.55 20.24
CA PHE A 599 32.58 2.46 19.48
C PHE A 599 33.25 3.82 19.22
N GLY A 600 32.46 4.89 19.13
CA GLY A 600 32.90 6.26 18.87
C GLY A 600 32.28 6.81 17.58
N ASN A 601 31.56 7.93 17.69
CA ASN A 601 30.76 8.48 16.59
C ASN A 601 31.59 8.73 15.32
N GLU A 602 32.79 9.32 15.41
CA GLU A 602 33.63 9.64 14.25
C GLU A 602 33.95 8.40 13.39
N ILE A 603 34.32 7.30 14.06
CA ILE A 603 34.62 5.99 13.43
C ILE A 603 33.36 5.38 12.80
N MET A 604 32.20 5.48 13.47
CA MET A 604 30.94 4.96 12.91
C MET A 604 30.41 5.80 11.74
N GLN A 605 30.59 7.13 11.74
CA GLN A 605 30.28 7.96 10.56
C GLN A 605 31.27 7.69 9.41
N GLU A 606 32.54 7.37 9.71
CA GLU A 606 33.50 6.92 8.72
C GLU A 606 33.08 5.58 8.07
N LEU A 607 32.62 4.58 8.84
CA LEU A 607 32.06 3.33 8.29
C LEU A 607 30.96 3.64 7.28
N LYS A 608 29.98 4.46 7.67
CA LYS A 608 28.83 4.82 6.82
C LYS A 608 29.23 5.56 5.54
N ARG A 609 30.32 6.36 5.58
CA ARG A 609 30.78 7.22 4.47
C ARG A 609 31.79 6.55 3.54
N LYS A 610 32.76 5.80 4.06
CA LYS A 610 33.81 5.13 3.28
C LYS A 610 33.42 3.70 2.89
N HIS A 611 32.69 2.99 3.74
CA HIS A 611 32.32 1.57 3.56
C HIS A 611 30.79 1.38 3.64
N PRO A 612 29.99 2.11 2.84
CA PRO A 612 28.53 2.05 2.92
C PRO A 612 27.97 0.63 2.68
N THR A 613 28.68 -0.23 1.95
CA THR A 613 28.36 -1.66 1.81
C THR A 613 28.36 -2.39 3.16
N LYS A 614 29.44 -2.29 3.94
CA LYS A 614 29.55 -2.85 5.31
C LYS A 614 28.42 -2.32 6.21
N PHE A 615 28.12 -1.02 6.12
CA PHE A 615 26.98 -0.39 6.84
C PHE A 615 25.62 -0.97 6.44
N ILE A 616 25.32 -1.05 5.14
CA ILE A 616 24.04 -1.59 4.63
C ILE A 616 23.86 -3.05 5.03
N GLN A 617 24.92 -3.87 4.97
CA GLN A 617 24.88 -5.28 5.38
C GLN A 617 24.63 -5.45 6.89
N LEU A 618 25.32 -4.67 7.72
CA LEU A 618 25.10 -4.62 9.18
C LEU A 618 23.65 -4.26 9.52
N MET A 619 23.11 -3.20 8.91
CA MET A 619 21.72 -2.77 9.17
C MET A 619 20.68 -3.73 8.59
N LYS A 620 20.94 -4.34 7.42
CA LYS A 620 20.09 -5.41 6.84
C LYS A 620 20.01 -6.61 7.78
N HIS A 621 21.14 -7.03 8.37
CA HIS A 621 21.15 -8.10 9.36
C HIS A 621 20.41 -7.72 10.65
N PHE A 622 20.67 -6.54 11.23
CA PHE A 622 19.93 -6.07 12.41
C PHE A 622 18.41 -6.06 12.18
N ARG A 623 17.95 -5.54 11.03
CA ARG A 623 16.53 -5.52 10.64
C ARG A 623 15.91 -6.92 10.54
N GLN A 624 16.65 -7.91 10.05
CA GLN A 624 16.19 -9.31 10.02
C GLN A 624 16.02 -9.87 11.44
N VAL A 625 17.01 -9.67 12.32
CA VAL A 625 16.98 -10.16 13.70
C VAL A 625 15.87 -9.47 14.52
N LYS A 626 15.70 -8.15 14.34
CA LYS A 626 14.66 -7.32 14.98
C LYS A 626 13.25 -7.89 14.81
N HIS A 627 12.92 -8.42 13.62
CA HIS A 627 11.59 -8.97 13.31
C HIS A 627 11.25 -10.25 14.10
N GLY A 628 12.26 -10.99 14.58
CA GLY A 628 12.05 -12.22 15.37
C GLY A 628 11.77 -11.97 16.86
N TYR A 629 11.95 -10.75 17.38
CA TYR A 629 11.95 -10.51 18.83
C TYR A 629 10.55 -10.45 19.47
N TYR A 630 10.42 -11.12 20.61
CA TYR A 630 9.41 -10.87 21.64
C TYR A 630 9.97 -11.22 23.02
N SER A 631 9.29 -10.78 24.09
CA SER A 631 9.88 -10.84 25.44
C SER A 631 9.78 -12.19 26.15
N GLU A 632 9.07 -13.16 25.57
CA GLU A 632 8.86 -14.53 26.08
C GLU A 632 9.69 -15.59 25.33
N LEU A 633 10.66 -15.18 24.49
CA LEU A 633 11.67 -16.09 23.95
C LEU A 633 12.51 -16.72 25.08
N GLU A 634 12.97 -17.95 24.88
CA GLU A 634 13.90 -18.64 25.80
C GLU A 634 15.30 -18.00 25.75
N GLU A 635 15.76 -17.61 24.55
CA GLU A 635 16.99 -16.85 24.34
C GLU A 635 16.73 -15.57 23.54
N ALA A 636 17.34 -14.46 23.94
CA ALA A 636 17.31 -13.22 23.18
C ALA A 636 18.15 -13.35 21.90
N PRO A 637 17.63 -12.92 20.74
CA PRO A 637 18.29 -13.15 19.46
C PRO A 637 19.52 -12.24 19.30
N MET A 638 20.56 -12.75 18.65
CA MET A 638 21.90 -12.14 18.64
C MET A 638 22.18 -11.39 17.33
N VAL A 639 22.99 -10.33 17.39
CA VAL A 639 23.30 -9.48 16.22
C VAL A 639 24.75 -9.70 15.78
N LYS A 640 24.96 -10.26 14.58
CA LYS A 640 26.31 -10.41 14.02
C LYS A 640 26.90 -9.05 13.67
N LEU A 641 28.15 -8.80 14.11
CA LEU A 641 28.89 -7.58 13.84
C LEU A 641 30.07 -7.80 12.88
N HIS A 642 30.10 -8.87 12.09
CA HIS A 642 31.27 -9.24 11.26
C HIS A 642 31.75 -8.08 10.35
N GLU A 643 30.82 -7.39 9.67
CA GLU A 643 31.10 -6.22 8.82
C GLU A 643 31.74 -5.04 9.59
N LEU A 644 31.45 -4.95 10.90
CA LEU A 644 32.03 -3.94 11.79
C LEU A 644 33.39 -4.39 12.33
N VAL A 645 33.56 -5.68 12.66
CA VAL A 645 34.82 -6.28 13.12
C VAL A 645 35.94 -6.02 12.11
N ASP A 646 35.72 -6.41 10.86
CA ASP A 646 36.70 -6.21 9.78
C ASP A 646 37.10 -4.74 9.62
N PHE A 647 36.22 -3.79 9.97
CA PHE A 647 36.48 -2.35 9.91
C PHE A 647 37.10 -1.76 11.19
N MET A 648 36.88 -2.40 12.35
CA MET A 648 37.51 -2.01 13.62
C MET A 648 38.98 -2.46 13.66
N ASP A 649 39.30 -3.63 13.10
CA ASP A 649 40.67 -4.08 12.85
C ASP A 649 41.42 -3.13 11.88
N GLU A 650 40.74 -2.55 10.88
CA GLU A 650 41.28 -1.48 10.02
C GLU A 650 41.64 -0.18 10.78
N HIS A 651 41.22 -0.04 12.05
CA HIS A 651 41.40 1.14 12.92
C HIS A 651 42.20 0.85 14.21
N ASP A 652 42.95 -0.27 14.26
CA ASP A 652 43.68 -0.75 15.45
C ASP A 652 42.77 -1.01 16.68
N ILE A 653 41.47 -1.27 16.48
CA ILE A 653 40.50 -1.60 17.55
C ILE A 653 40.23 -3.10 17.53
N ASP A 654 41.04 -3.86 18.27
CA ASP A 654 40.92 -5.32 18.35
C ASP A 654 39.62 -5.81 19.03
N MET A 655 39.28 -7.08 18.80
CA MET A 655 38.12 -7.78 19.38
C MET A 655 38.07 -7.71 20.92
N ASP A 656 39.24 -7.69 21.56
CA ASP A 656 39.37 -7.55 23.01
C ASP A 656 38.94 -6.15 23.47
N THR A 657 39.26 -5.12 22.70
CA THR A 657 38.89 -3.71 22.93
C THR A 657 37.45 -3.44 22.55
N MET A 658 36.93 -4.07 21.48
CA MET A 658 35.49 -4.09 21.19
C MET A 658 34.69 -4.67 22.37
N SER A 659 35.11 -5.83 22.88
CA SER A 659 34.45 -6.50 24.01
C SER A 659 34.47 -5.63 25.28
N LYS A 660 35.60 -5.01 25.62
CA LYS A 660 35.72 -4.06 26.74
C LYS A 660 34.80 -2.84 26.57
N LYS A 661 34.72 -2.26 25.36
CA LYS A 661 33.80 -1.13 25.06
C LYS A 661 32.33 -1.52 25.25
N VAL A 662 31.94 -2.70 24.77
CA VAL A 662 30.57 -3.24 24.91
C VAL A 662 30.21 -3.48 26.38
N GLN A 663 31.07 -4.15 27.15
CA GLN A 663 30.85 -4.40 28.58
C GLN A 663 30.81 -3.12 29.44
N ALA A 664 31.59 -2.10 29.06
CA ALA A 664 31.66 -0.81 29.75
C ALA A 664 30.44 0.10 29.49
N TYR A 665 29.67 -0.15 28.43
CA TYR A 665 28.46 0.60 28.13
C TYR A 665 27.40 0.39 29.24
N LYS A 666 26.62 1.44 29.51
CA LYS A 666 25.65 1.47 30.62
C LYS A 666 24.23 1.71 30.13
N LEU A 667 23.32 0.88 30.64
CA LEU A 667 21.88 0.95 30.40
C LEU A 667 21.21 1.19 31.76
N GLU A 668 20.65 2.38 31.95
CA GLU A 668 19.96 2.79 33.19
C GLU A 668 20.76 2.55 34.48
N ASN A 669 22.07 2.79 34.41
CA ASN A 669 23.11 2.57 35.44
C ASN A 669 23.57 1.11 35.63
N LYS A 670 22.97 0.12 34.96
CA LYS A 670 23.55 -1.24 34.85
C LYS A 670 24.70 -1.24 33.84
N SER A 671 25.80 -1.91 34.16
CA SER A 671 26.93 -2.19 33.25
C SER A 671 27.04 -3.70 33.02
N GLY A 672 27.60 -4.13 31.88
CA GLY A 672 27.68 -5.56 31.53
C GLY A 672 26.35 -6.20 31.14
N VAL A 673 25.34 -5.39 30.75
CA VAL A 673 24.08 -5.87 30.16
C VAL A 673 24.32 -6.44 28.76
N PHE A 674 25.35 -5.97 28.07
CA PHE A 674 25.75 -6.41 26.74
C PHE A 674 27.03 -7.23 26.79
N GLU A 675 27.08 -8.28 25.98
CA GLU A 675 28.25 -9.12 25.78
C GLU A 675 28.62 -9.16 24.30
N PHE A 676 29.91 -9.26 24.01
CA PHE A 676 30.42 -9.40 22.66
C PHE A 676 31.31 -10.64 22.58
N ASP A 677 30.81 -11.65 21.88
CA ASP A 677 31.53 -12.88 21.59
C ASP A 677 32.65 -12.60 20.58
N LYS A 678 33.88 -12.87 21.03
CA LYS A 678 35.12 -12.61 20.29
C LYS A 678 35.46 -13.69 19.28
N ASP A 679 34.98 -14.92 19.49
CA ASP A 679 35.32 -16.08 18.66
C ASP A 679 34.44 -16.14 17.41
N ILE A 680 33.21 -15.59 17.48
CA ILE A 680 32.28 -15.49 16.34
C ILE A 680 31.87 -14.06 15.95
N GLY A 681 32.28 -13.01 16.66
CA GLY A 681 32.02 -11.61 16.28
C GLY A 681 30.53 -11.25 16.32
N VAL A 682 29.90 -11.51 17.48
CA VAL A 682 28.45 -11.37 17.71
C VAL A 682 28.18 -10.55 18.96
N LEU A 683 27.23 -9.62 18.87
CA LEU A 683 26.72 -8.82 19.98
C LEU A 683 25.46 -9.46 20.56
N TYR A 684 25.54 -9.83 21.85
CA TYR A 684 24.41 -10.26 22.66
C TYR A 684 23.83 -9.06 23.41
N LEU A 685 22.57 -8.74 23.13
CA LEU A 685 21.84 -7.63 23.77
C LEU A 685 21.05 -8.06 25.02
N GLY A 686 20.78 -9.36 25.17
CA GLY A 686 19.85 -9.89 26.17
C GLY A 686 18.42 -9.36 26.00
N HIS A 687 17.51 -9.82 26.87
CA HIS A 687 16.14 -9.31 26.88
C HIS A 687 16.08 -7.84 27.35
N GLU A 688 16.99 -7.41 28.24
CA GLU A 688 17.03 -6.01 28.70
C GLU A 688 17.43 -5.04 27.59
N GLY A 689 18.41 -5.41 26.75
CA GLY A 689 18.83 -4.58 25.61
C GLY A 689 17.78 -4.48 24.50
N TRP A 690 17.17 -5.60 24.13
CA TRP A 690 16.07 -5.58 23.15
C TRP A 690 14.85 -4.82 23.67
N LYS A 691 14.49 -4.97 24.95
CA LYS A 691 13.46 -4.14 25.59
C LYS A 691 13.83 -2.66 25.54
N PHE A 692 15.02 -2.26 25.97
CA PHE A 692 15.47 -0.86 25.91
C PHE A 692 15.40 -0.25 24.49
N LEU A 693 15.84 -0.97 23.46
CA LEU A 693 15.76 -0.50 22.07
C LEU A 693 14.31 -0.38 21.56
N MET A 694 13.42 -1.27 22.00
CA MET A 694 12.00 -1.27 21.63
C MET A 694 11.19 -0.24 22.44
N ASP A 695 11.33 -0.22 23.76
CA ASP A 695 10.56 0.61 24.70
C ASP A 695 10.90 2.10 24.62
N LYS A 696 12.13 2.45 24.22
CA LYS A 696 12.47 3.81 23.77
C LYS A 696 11.54 4.34 22.67
N ILE A 697 10.93 3.44 21.89
CA ILE A 697 9.94 3.71 20.85
C ILE A 697 8.51 3.42 21.35
N MET A 698 8.30 2.31 22.09
CA MET A 698 6.99 1.88 22.57
C MET A 698 6.43 2.69 23.75
N ASP A 699 7.25 3.31 24.59
CA ASP A 699 6.79 4.07 25.76
C ASP A 699 6.18 5.42 25.41
N PRO A 700 6.82 6.32 24.63
CA PRO A 700 6.17 7.56 24.20
C PRO A 700 4.97 7.29 23.27
N LEU A 701 5.04 6.21 22.47
CA LEU A 701 3.91 5.65 21.72
C LEU A 701 2.73 5.30 22.63
N ILE A 702 2.96 4.47 23.65
CA ILE A 702 1.94 4.02 24.59
C ILE A 702 1.45 5.18 25.47
N HIS A 703 2.29 6.16 25.78
CA HIS A 703 1.90 7.38 26.47
C HIS A 703 0.94 8.23 25.64
N HIS A 704 1.22 8.45 24.34
CA HIS A 704 0.31 9.19 23.46
C HIS A 704 -0.97 8.39 23.15
N VAL A 705 -0.86 7.05 23.07
CA VAL A 705 -2.01 6.15 23.04
C VAL A 705 -2.84 6.23 24.34
N HIS A 706 -2.21 6.33 25.50
CA HIS A 706 -2.94 6.60 26.73
C HIS A 706 -3.55 8.00 26.72
N LYS A 707 -2.84 9.03 26.22
CA LYS A 707 -3.30 10.42 26.23
C LYS A 707 -4.63 10.55 25.49
N LEU A 708 -4.68 10.18 24.21
CA LEU A 708 -5.92 10.46 23.48
C LEU A 708 -7.06 9.54 23.94
N LEU A 709 -6.81 8.33 24.48
CA LEU A 709 -7.85 7.51 25.13
C LEU A 709 -8.47 8.20 26.39
N MET A 710 -8.04 9.44 26.72
CA MET A 710 -8.57 10.30 27.79
C MET A 710 -9.04 11.71 27.30
N GLU A 711 -9.17 11.93 25.97
CA GLU A 711 -9.70 13.17 25.35
C GLU A 711 -11.15 12.96 24.86
N PRO A 712 -12.10 13.91 24.91
CA PRO A 712 -13.52 13.53 25.04
C PRO A 712 -14.26 12.67 23.99
N GLN A 713 -14.02 12.84 22.70
CA GLN A 713 -15.14 12.75 21.72
C GLN A 713 -15.67 11.33 21.42
N LEU A 714 -14.97 10.28 21.84
CA LEU A 714 -15.15 8.87 21.44
C LEU A 714 -15.17 7.92 22.68
N ARG A 715 -15.72 8.38 23.83
CA ARG A 715 -15.87 7.55 25.05
C ARG A 715 -16.55 6.23 24.72
N GLY A 716 -15.83 5.13 24.96
CA GLY A 716 -16.25 3.78 24.57
C GLY A 716 -15.46 3.13 23.42
N CYS A 717 -14.30 3.68 23.02
CA CYS A 717 -13.35 2.92 22.19
C CYS A 717 -13.00 1.56 22.84
N GLN A 718 -13.20 0.47 22.12
CA GLN A 718 -12.92 -0.90 22.60
C GLN A 718 -11.82 -1.62 21.81
N THR A 719 -11.52 -1.20 20.58
CA THR A 719 -10.78 -2.01 19.60
C THR A 719 -9.67 -1.23 18.90
N LEU A 720 -8.43 -1.68 19.08
CA LEU A 720 -7.26 -1.23 18.33
C LEU A 720 -6.97 -2.18 17.17
N LEU A 721 -7.14 -1.75 15.91
CA LEU A 721 -6.56 -2.45 14.76
C LEU A 721 -5.14 -1.92 14.56
N CYS A 722 -4.14 -2.76 14.29
CA CYS A 722 -2.81 -2.32 13.88
C CYS A 722 -2.55 -2.74 12.43
N THR A 723 -2.14 -1.83 11.55
CA THR A 723 -1.62 -2.16 10.20
C THR A 723 -0.17 -1.70 10.00
N GLY A 724 0.41 -1.95 8.83
CA GLY A 724 1.80 -1.66 8.47
C GLY A 724 2.86 -2.55 9.09
N GLU A 725 4.10 -2.44 8.57
CA GLU A 725 5.26 -3.27 8.93
C GLU A 725 5.49 -3.32 10.44
N PHE A 726 5.40 -2.19 11.16
CA PHE A 726 5.63 -2.14 12.60
C PHE A 726 4.64 -3.00 13.41
N SER A 727 3.44 -3.28 12.90
CA SER A 727 2.47 -4.20 13.52
C SER A 727 2.74 -5.69 13.26
N THR A 728 3.74 -6.00 12.43
CA THR A 728 4.21 -7.37 12.20
C THR A 728 5.13 -7.84 13.33
N LEU A 729 5.93 -6.94 13.92
CA LEU A 729 6.86 -7.23 15.02
C LEU A 729 6.09 -7.80 16.24
N PRO A 730 6.40 -9.04 16.67
CA PRO A 730 5.68 -9.69 17.77
C PRO A 730 5.72 -8.90 19.09
N TYR A 731 6.88 -8.34 19.47
CA TYR A 731 7.02 -7.48 20.66
C TYR A 731 6.04 -6.30 20.68
N VAL A 732 5.82 -5.63 19.55
CA VAL A 732 4.96 -4.43 19.45
C VAL A 732 3.52 -4.78 19.83
N ILE A 733 3.00 -5.90 19.33
CA ILE A 733 1.65 -6.38 19.65
C ILE A 733 1.56 -6.90 21.09
N GLN A 734 2.60 -7.57 21.60
CA GLN A 734 2.68 -8.02 23.00
C GLN A 734 2.62 -6.83 23.97
N ARG A 735 3.57 -5.89 23.85
CA ARG A 735 3.72 -4.70 24.70
C ARG A 735 2.48 -3.79 24.69
N LEU A 736 1.80 -3.64 23.55
CA LEU A 736 0.51 -2.93 23.48
C LEU A 736 -0.62 -3.67 24.22
N ARG A 737 -0.67 -5.00 24.15
CA ARG A 737 -1.69 -5.81 24.85
C ARG A 737 -1.48 -5.78 26.35
N ASP A 738 -0.23 -5.87 26.80
CA ASP A 738 0.11 -5.80 28.22
C ASP A 738 -0.39 -4.48 28.82
N VAL A 739 0.11 -3.34 28.34
CA VAL A 739 -0.27 -2.05 28.94
C VAL A 739 -1.76 -1.73 28.73
N LEU A 740 -2.27 -1.80 27.49
CA LEU A 740 -3.57 -1.22 27.15
C LEU A 740 -4.76 -2.16 27.44
N VAL A 741 -4.55 -3.48 27.49
CA VAL A 741 -5.62 -4.48 27.70
C VAL A 741 -5.48 -5.18 29.06
N ARG A 742 -4.27 -5.58 29.48
CA ARG A 742 -4.08 -6.36 30.73
C ARG A 742 -3.94 -5.47 31.96
N ASP A 743 -3.04 -4.50 31.89
CA ASP A 743 -2.61 -3.70 33.04
C ASP A 743 -3.57 -2.54 33.30
N HIS A 744 -3.71 -1.62 32.34
CA HIS A 744 -4.58 -0.43 32.46
C HIS A 744 -6.03 -0.68 32.00
N LYS A 745 -6.29 -1.75 31.24
CA LYS A 745 -7.64 -2.19 30.79
C LYS A 745 -8.45 -1.10 30.07
N ILE A 746 -7.77 -0.25 29.30
CA ILE A 746 -8.34 0.91 28.61
C ILE A 746 -9.18 0.48 27.40
N ILE A 747 -8.74 -0.58 26.71
CA ILE A 747 -9.42 -1.18 25.55
C ILE A 747 -9.55 -2.69 25.73
N THR A 748 -10.55 -3.31 25.09
CA THR A 748 -10.82 -4.75 25.25
C THR A 748 -10.08 -5.63 24.24
N THR A 749 -9.60 -5.06 23.12
CA THR A 749 -9.15 -5.87 21.98
C THR A 749 -8.07 -5.17 21.16
N ILE A 750 -7.01 -5.92 20.80
CA ILE A 750 -6.00 -5.52 19.82
C ILE A 750 -5.92 -6.57 18.72
N THR A 751 -6.22 -6.15 17.49
CA THR A 751 -6.36 -6.97 16.29
C THR A 751 -5.49 -6.40 15.14
N LYS A 752 -5.31 -7.16 14.06
CA LYS A 752 -4.64 -6.73 12.82
C LYS A 752 -5.24 -7.50 11.62
N PRO A 753 -5.15 -6.98 10.38
CA PRO A 753 -5.47 -7.75 9.18
C PRO A 753 -4.52 -8.94 9.02
N GLU A 754 -4.88 -9.87 8.12
CA GLU A 754 -4.02 -11.00 7.74
C GLU A 754 -2.67 -10.53 7.19
N TYR A 755 -2.68 -9.52 6.31
CA TYR A 755 -1.48 -8.87 5.75
C TYR A 755 -1.43 -7.39 6.13
N PRO A 756 -0.97 -7.06 7.36
CA PRO A 756 -0.94 -5.68 7.84
C PRO A 756 -0.16 -4.73 6.92
N ILE A 757 0.91 -5.24 6.30
CA ILE A 757 1.84 -4.51 5.43
C ILE A 757 1.26 -4.09 4.07
N LEU A 758 0.15 -4.70 3.63
CA LEU A 758 -0.54 -4.39 2.37
C LEU A 758 -1.74 -3.45 2.55
N ALA A 759 -2.11 -3.16 3.80
CA ALA A 759 -3.40 -2.58 4.11
C ALA A 759 -3.59 -1.19 3.47
N VAL A 760 -2.59 -0.30 3.53
CA VAL A 760 -2.62 1.00 2.83
C VAL A 760 -2.88 0.85 1.34
N VAL A 761 -2.14 -0.02 0.64
CA VAL A 761 -2.18 -0.06 -0.82
C VAL A 761 -3.45 -0.72 -1.36
N GLU A 762 -3.99 -1.72 -0.65
CA GLU A 762 -5.34 -2.25 -0.87
C GLU A 762 -6.40 -1.15 -0.70
N GLY A 763 -6.29 -0.39 0.40
CA GLY A 763 -7.18 0.72 0.71
C GLY A 763 -7.16 1.82 -0.35
N ALA A 764 -5.97 2.29 -0.74
CA ALA A 764 -5.80 3.32 -1.76
C ALA A 764 -6.43 2.91 -3.10
N THR A 765 -6.28 1.64 -3.48
CA THR A 765 -6.92 1.09 -4.68
C THR A 765 -8.45 1.14 -4.56
N LEU A 766 -9.01 0.63 -3.46
CA LEU A 766 -10.45 0.64 -3.21
C LEU A 766 -11.05 2.04 -3.11
N PHE A 767 -10.32 3.01 -2.54
CA PHE A 767 -10.71 4.41 -2.47
C PHE A 767 -10.76 5.08 -3.87
N GLY A 768 -9.87 4.69 -4.79
CA GLY A 768 -10.00 5.10 -6.19
C GLY A 768 -11.26 4.54 -6.85
N MET A 769 -11.61 3.28 -6.53
CA MET A 769 -12.79 2.59 -7.08
C MET A 769 -14.11 3.13 -6.49
N ALA A 770 -14.09 3.56 -5.23
CA ALA A 770 -15.24 4.10 -4.50
C ALA A 770 -14.81 5.21 -3.51
N PRO A 771 -14.66 6.46 -3.97
CA PRO A 771 -14.22 7.58 -3.12
C PRO A 771 -15.13 7.85 -1.91
N SER A 772 -16.39 7.42 -1.94
CA SER A 772 -17.37 7.57 -0.85
C SER A 772 -17.15 6.64 0.35
N ILE A 773 -16.11 5.80 0.36
CA ILE A 773 -15.75 4.95 1.52
C ILE A 773 -15.59 5.79 2.81
N ILE A 774 -14.98 6.97 2.70
CA ILE A 774 -14.99 7.97 3.77
C ILE A 774 -16.14 8.93 3.49
N VAL A 775 -17.18 8.87 4.31
CA VAL A 775 -18.40 9.66 4.09
C VAL A 775 -18.23 11.08 4.63
N GLU A 776 -17.54 11.24 5.78
CA GLU A 776 -17.37 12.54 6.44
C GLU A 776 -15.95 12.73 7.00
N TYR A 777 -15.42 13.94 6.82
CA TYR A 777 -14.12 14.41 7.30
C TYR A 777 -14.28 15.52 8.34
N ILE A 778 -13.31 15.66 9.24
CA ILE A 778 -13.24 16.78 10.21
C ILE A 778 -12.08 17.69 9.84
N LEU A 779 -12.36 18.98 9.63
CA LEU A 779 -11.34 19.94 9.19
C LEU A 779 -10.30 20.25 10.29
N GLU A 780 -9.04 19.98 9.97
CA GLU A 780 -7.86 20.25 10.82
C GLU A 780 -7.61 21.74 11.09
N HIS A 781 -8.00 22.63 10.16
CA HIS A 781 -7.79 24.07 10.26
C HIS A 781 -9.05 24.86 9.87
N THR A 782 -9.10 26.14 10.22
CA THR A 782 -10.06 27.10 9.68
C THR A 782 -9.52 27.60 8.34
N TYR A 783 -10.36 27.57 7.31
CA TYR A 783 -10.02 28.02 5.96
C TYR A 783 -10.82 29.28 5.61
N GLY A 784 -10.12 30.26 5.05
CA GLY A 784 -10.67 31.54 4.64
C GLY A 784 -9.96 32.07 3.41
N LEU A 785 -10.50 33.16 2.87
CA LEU A 785 -9.89 33.92 1.79
C LEU A 785 -9.36 35.24 2.36
N LYS A 786 -8.22 35.72 1.85
CA LYS A 786 -7.85 37.12 2.05
C LYS A 786 -8.86 37.99 1.31
N CYS A 787 -9.47 38.93 2.02
CA CYS A 787 -10.51 39.80 1.50
C CYS A 787 -10.30 41.25 1.93
N ALA A 788 -10.83 42.17 1.12
CA ALA A 788 -10.88 43.59 1.43
C ALA A 788 -12.33 44.00 1.76
N ARG A 789 -12.51 44.72 2.87
CA ARG A 789 -13.81 45.26 3.30
C ARG A 789 -13.70 46.71 3.76
N ASP A 790 -14.84 47.35 4.00
CA ASP A 790 -14.89 48.63 4.72
C ASP A 790 -14.17 48.51 6.08
N TRP A 791 -13.36 49.51 6.43
CA TRP A 791 -12.65 49.59 7.71
C TRP A 791 -13.62 49.99 8.85
N ILE A 792 -13.40 49.42 10.04
CA ILE A 792 -14.17 49.73 11.25
C ILE A 792 -13.23 50.05 12.43
N GLU A 793 -13.71 50.82 13.41
CA GLU A 793 -12.89 51.33 14.52
C GLU A 793 -12.19 50.24 15.35
N SER A 794 -12.75 49.02 15.40
CA SER A 794 -12.15 47.87 16.08
C SER A 794 -10.95 47.25 15.37
N ASP A 795 -10.69 47.61 14.10
CA ASP A 795 -9.50 47.16 13.37
C ASP A 795 -8.23 47.89 13.84
N GLY A 796 -8.40 49.11 14.41
CA GLY A 796 -7.30 50.03 14.70
C GLY A 796 -6.85 50.83 13.47
N GLU A 797 -5.99 51.84 13.69
CA GLU A 797 -5.44 52.65 12.57
C GLU A 797 -4.36 51.91 11.77
N GLU A 798 -3.83 50.80 12.29
CA GLU A 798 -2.79 49.98 11.66
C GLU A 798 -3.42 49.05 10.60
N GLY A 799 -3.07 49.25 9.32
CA GLY A 799 -3.72 48.57 8.17
C GLY A 799 -4.90 49.33 7.55
N LYS A 800 -5.18 50.55 7.99
CA LYS A 800 -6.26 51.42 7.48
C LYS A 800 -5.88 52.10 6.15
N ILE A 801 -6.51 51.70 5.05
CA ILE A 801 -6.16 52.12 3.68
C ILE A 801 -7.28 53.00 3.10
N TRP A 802 -6.96 54.12 2.42
CA TRP A 802 -7.98 54.96 1.77
C TRP A 802 -8.21 54.55 0.30
N ASN A 803 -9.39 54.01 0.00
CA ASN A 803 -9.80 53.68 -1.35
C ASN A 803 -10.39 54.91 -2.07
N LYS A 804 -9.71 55.35 -3.13
CA LYS A 804 -10.08 56.54 -3.92
C LYS A 804 -11.24 56.34 -4.89
N GLU A 805 -11.52 55.12 -5.35
CA GLU A 805 -12.68 54.82 -6.21
C GLU A 805 -13.98 54.79 -5.38
N ASN A 806 -13.90 54.22 -4.17
CA ASN A 806 -15.06 53.97 -3.31
C ASN A 806 -15.29 55.07 -2.26
N GLY A 807 -14.36 56.02 -2.09
CA GLY A 807 -14.50 57.18 -1.20
C GLY A 807 -14.54 56.83 0.29
N LYS A 808 -13.84 55.77 0.70
CA LYS A 808 -13.90 55.17 2.04
C LYS A 808 -12.53 54.66 2.50
N TYR A 809 -12.41 54.46 3.81
CA TYR A 809 -11.37 53.59 4.37
C TYR A 809 -11.75 52.11 4.24
N ILE A 810 -10.77 51.29 3.90
CA ILE A 810 -10.86 49.84 3.77
C ILE A 810 -9.75 49.16 4.58
N PHE A 811 -9.94 47.87 4.85
CA PHE A 811 -8.97 46.96 5.44
C PHE A 811 -8.78 45.77 4.49
N GLU A 812 -7.53 45.44 4.12
CA GLU A 812 -7.23 44.48 3.03
C GLU A 812 -6.77 43.09 3.52
N ASP A 813 -6.54 42.91 4.83
CA ASP A 813 -6.05 41.65 5.43
C ASP A 813 -7.15 40.89 6.20
N GLU A 814 -8.42 40.99 5.79
CA GLU A 814 -9.51 40.24 6.42
C GLU A 814 -9.42 38.75 6.08
N PHE A 815 -9.57 37.89 7.10
CA PHE A 815 -9.65 36.44 6.95
C PHE A 815 -11.13 36.02 6.81
N GLU A 816 -11.65 36.01 5.58
CA GLU A 816 -13.07 35.74 5.32
C GLU A 816 -13.35 34.21 5.34
N ILE A 817 -13.65 33.70 6.54
CA ILE A 817 -13.83 32.27 6.86
C ILE A 817 -14.91 31.63 5.98
N PHE A 818 -14.57 30.61 5.19
CA PHE A 818 -15.54 29.78 4.48
C PHE A 818 -15.74 28.38 5.08
N ALA A 819 -14.76 27.87 5.84
CA ALA A 819 -14.92 26.63 6.62
C ALA A 819 -14.10 26.71 7.93
N ARG A 820 -14.55 26.08 9.02
CA ARG A 820 -13.93 26.22 10.36
C ARG A 820 -13.19 24.96 10.81
N LYS A 821 -12.17 25.15 11.65
CA LYS A 821 -11.53 24.06 12.41
C LYS A 821 -12.58 23.30 13.21
N ASN A 822 -12.52 21.97 13.12
CA ASN A 822 -13.49 21.02 13.64
C ASN A 822 -14.92 21.17 13.06
N THR A 823 -15.06 21.60 11.81
CA THR A 823 -16.31 21.41 11.04
C THR A 823 -16.28 20.04 10.37
N GLU A 824 -17.38 19.30 10.54
CA GLU A 824 -17.70 18.07 9.81
C GLU A 824 -18.11 18.42 8.37
N ILE A 825 -17.50 17.76 7.37
CA ILE A 825 -17.86 17.90 5.96
C ILE A 825 -18.13 16.50 5.38
N ASN A 826 -19.37 16.29 4.98
CA ASN A 826 -19.81 15.11 4.23
C ASN A 826 -19.43 15.25 2.75
N VAL A 827 -18.92 14.19 2.12
CA VAL A 827 -18.49 14.19 0.70
C VAL A 827 -19.64 14.39 -0.30
N HIS A 828 -20.88 14.20 0.14
CA HIS A 828 -22.09 14.44 -0.65
C HIS A 828 -22.68 15.84 -0.45
N ASN A 829 -22.08 16.69 0.39
CA ASN A 829 -22.48 18.10 0.51
C ASN A 829 -22.21 18.86 -0.81
N PRO A 830 -23.07 19.83 -1.18
CA PRO A 830 -22.79 20.70 -2.32
C PRO A 830 -21.54 21.56 -2.04
N PRO A 831 -20.78 21.96 -3.08
CA PRO A 831 -19.61 22.83 -2.91
C PRO A 831 -19.94 24.14 -2.18
N ILE A 832 -19.01 24.61 -1.35
CA ILE A 832 -19.14 25.89 -0.63
C ILE A 832 -18.96 27.03 -1.65
N VAL A 833 -20.08 27.55 -2.17
CA VAL A 833 -20.08 28.69 -3.08
C VAL A 833 -20.04 30.00 -2.28
N LYS A 834 -19.01 30.81 -2.50
CA LYS A 834 -18.98 32.24 -2.13
C LYS A 834 -18.81 33.10 -3.39
N CYS A 835 -19.43 34.27 -3.38
CA CYS A 835 -19.37 35.24 -4.47
C CYS A 835 -18.54 36.45 -4.02
N PHE A 836 -17.59 36.87 -4.87
CA PHE A 836 -16.73 38.03 -4.63
C PHE A 836 -16.86 39.01 -5.80
N GLN A 837 -16.66 40.30 -5.50
CA GLN A 837 -16.60 41.37 -6.49
C GLN A 837 -15.18 41.97 -6.50
N PRO A 838 -14.66 42.41 -7.65
CA PRO A 838 -13.40 43.15 -7.68
C PRO A 838 -13.53 44.47 -6.90
N LEU A 839 -12.46 44.84 -6.18
CA LEU A 839 -12.40 46.06 -5.36
C LEU A 839 -12.51 47.36 -6.20
N ASN A 840 -11.99 47.29 -7.44
CA ASN A 840 -11.92 48.38 -8.41
C ASN A 840 -12.67 47.98 -9.68
N ARG A 841 -13.40 48.93 -10.29
CA ARG A 841 -14.37 48.58 -11.37
C ARG A 841 -13.72 48.13 -12.67
N ASP A 842 -12.52 48.63 -12.97
CA ASP A 842 -11.79 48.32 -14.21
C ASP A 842 -10.84 47.10 -14.08
N ALA A 843 -10.92 46.34 -12.98
CA ALA A 843 -10.04 45.22 -12.69
C ALA A 843 -10.26 44.03 -13.65
N LYS A 844 -9.33 43.85 -14.60
CA LYS A 844 -9.33 42.74 -15.58
C LYS A 844 -8.78 41.41 -15.03
N LYS A 845 -8.35 41.39 -13.76
CA LYS A 845 -7.87 40.21 -13.03
C LYS A 845 -8.24 40.37 -11.55
N ILE A 846 -8.44 39.24 -10.87
CA ILE A 846 -8.62 39.16 -9.41
C ILE A 846 -7.68 38.05 -8.92
N THR A 847 -6.93 38.31 -7.85
CA THR A 847 -6.18 37.27 -7.13
C THR A 847 -7.08 36.70 -6.03
N ILE A 848 -7.11 35.37 -5.89
CA ILE A 848 -7.83 34.69 -4.81
C ILE A 848 -6.78 33.96 -3.97
N GLU A 849 -6.50 34.48 -2.78
CA GLU A 849 -5.54 33.90 -1.84
C GLU A 849 -6.31 33.11 -0.77
N ILE A 850 -6.15 31.78 -0.78
CA ILE A 850 -6.67 30.89 0.28
C ILE A 850 -5.66 30.87 1.41
N HIS A 851 -6.14 30.98 2.66
CA HIS A 851 -5.31 30.85 3.87
C HIS A 851 -5.94 29.84 4.83
N CYS A 852 -5.10 29.22 5.67
CA CYS A 852 -5.53 28.39 6.77
C CYS A 852 -5.13 29.01 8.12
N SER A 853 -5.75 28.57 9.22
CA SER A 853 -5.34 28.94 10.57
C SER A 853 -5.77 27.89 11.60
N ASP A 854 -4.93 27.69 12.62
CA ASP A 854 -5.29 26.85 13.78
C ASP A 854 -6.31 27.48 14.74
N LYS A 855 -6.58 28.78 14.60
CA LYS A 855 -7.63 29.44 15.37
C LYS A 855 -8.99 29.10 14.76
N LYS A 856 -9.95 28.67 15.59
CA LYS A 856 -11.35 28.41 15.15
C LYS A 856 -12.05 29.68 14.63
N ILE A 857 -11.58 30.84 15.09
CA ILE A 857 -11.91 32.17 14.58
C ILE A 857 -10.59 32.95 14.50
N PRO A 858 -10.00 33.12 13.31
CA PRO A 858 -8.92 34.06 13.06
C PRO A 858 -9.47 35.49 13.00
N ASN A 859 -8.63 36.48 13.27
CA ASN A 859 -9.01 37.89 13.16
C ASN A 859 -8.56 38.46 11.80
N ASN A 860 -7.25 38.34 11.51
CA ASN A 860 -6.61 38.89 10.32
C ASN A 860 -5.81 37.78 9.61
N VAL A 861 -5.49 38.00 8.33
CA VAL A 861 -4.51 37.21 7.59
C VAL A 861 -3.10 37.58 8.07
N LEU A 862 -2.46 36.67 8.81
CA LEU A 862 -1.07 36.78 9.25
C LEU A 862 -0.15 35.79 8.52
N ALA A 863 -0.68 34.59 8.25
CA ALA A 863 0.02 33.52 7.53
C ALA A 863 0.07 33.76 6.02
N PRO A 864 1.13 33.30 5.31
CA PRO A 864 1.17 33.31 3.85
C PRO A 864 0.05 32.45 3.20
N PRO A 865 -0.19 32.58 1.89
CA PRO A 865 -1.22 31.81 1.20
C PRO A 865 -0.99 30.29 1.28
N PHE A 866 -2.03 29.56 1.68
CA PHE A 866 -2.10 28.10 1.78
C PHE A 866 -1.84 27.41 0.42
N CYS A 867 -2.23 28.07 -0.67
CA CYS A 867 -1.96 27.66 -2.05
C CYS A 867 -1.02 28.67 -2.71
N ALA A 868 0.29 28.53 -2.47
CA ALA A 868 1.30 29.27 -3.22
C ALA A 868 1.24 28.91 -4.72
N SER A 869 0.73 29.85 -5.53
CA SER A 869 0.74 29.86 -7.00
C SER A 869 0.39 28.54 -7.71
N GLN A 870 -0.90 28.29 -7.92
CA GLN A 870 -1.37 27.40 -9.01
C GLN A 870 -2.29 28.17 -9.98
N LEU A 871 -1.67 28.89 -10.93
CA LEU A 871 -2.27 29.36 -12.18
C LEU A 871 -1.17 29.78 -13.18
#